data_AF-A0A975I2V1-F1
#
_entry.id   AF-A0A975I2V1-F1
#
_cell.length_a   1.000
_cell.length_b   1.000
_cell.length_c   1.000
_cell.angle_alpha   90.00
_cell.angle_beta   90.00
_cell.angle_gamma   90.00
#
_symmetry.space_group_name_H-M   'P 1'
#
loop_
_entity.id
_entity.type
_entity.pdbx_description
1 polymer ?
#
loop_
_entity_poly.entity_id
_entity_poly.type
_entity_poly.pdbx_seq_one_letter_code
_entity_poly.pdbx_strand_id
1 'polypeptide(L)'
;MAFDLPLKALILSFSLVQVASAQLLPALGDIDNDGVATVRDIAIIAGHFNGTAALTDVQKQIADVNKDGAVNSSDMDELVKEILGTRTPETLPLSTVRFTSPSSGEANVAVTRETVVHFTVPLSPTATLDTTKFQAEFGGKKILSRVEISSDRKKATLFYLEPLPSNARIRVSLDTNGVTDLLNRPLDGDGDGQPGGFRRFNFDTLSITPVGGTAIVGRVIASERGTGGIEKPLSGVTITVDGAEETLRAVTDAQGNFTLSPCPAGTFFVKIDGRTSPNSSWPGGDYYPFVGKKWHAFAGRMDNLAGDEGDSTRGTIYLPCVCSGSLQSTSVSRDTAVQFPAATLAVNPALAGTMLVVPANSLFSDDGTRGGKIGMAPVAPDRLPSPLPEGLNPPLVITIQTDGGTNLDRPVAVIFPNLPDPVTGEILPPGEKSALWSFNHDTGEWELSGPMTVTADGNFLQSDPGTGVRQPGWHAPAPGTGGNGGTEDPEDPPEAPLDITTEGADREQPGPPGQPGGQEEGPVMQEGDNLNIVSNKPGVEWNVTAPPGSVSTSPGTANIGIVAVGGSKTIGDVTITGTYPGKNGPETDTIKITIVPKLQIAVDRNRDGVVSFDVDDETSPSSKHVFWVNSDSDNGGIQKVNDLKIGDLGYVRGDIDRAPSTIQGLGDLEDFDRLVMKGNAIFPQLLNRGYEIRLVESGIKVPLKKLGLSMTAREDSTLGYLLTNPSLAEEQANKILTPTSDIATYATKPRSAQISRFGDSEITFLFEGREADEYAIRFELIKKGGTIPTAVSNDIHLDIRPIEQFYDIYSPASKSGGNCDDITTPYYNIDENYVRVSASLPEWTQRKDNEYLLFVHGWRMKPENRRFFTETAFKRLFWLGYRGRVGLFSWPTDWISDYTISPLIYPKNYDRSERRAYHSSPALLSLLRHLKSQYSRNVVLAHSMGNIVVSEALRTSAIAGTKVTDTYIASQGAVSAGAFSTTAAEFGVEDIGNEKLLGLGALPDRDETQPDFYGSYPTAGNQPYFYRIGNSADRMINLFNPDDYALEYWMVNQLTKPDRFELSTDTPSIFGGEWLWSSISQKFYRREFRTFPPSNPLTGPDQEFEDFELDRTVDRYEIFSHVAESRYRPMGAVVIKLPSISVSNIQLNEFMAGEFDHSGQFNRPLIYTQNYWREYILKELQR
;
A
#
# COMPACT_ATOMS: atom_id res chain seq x y z
N MET A 1 80.49 -19.31 39.54
CA MET A 1 81.64 -20.02 38.90
C MET A 1 81.10 -20.85 37.75
N ALA A 2 81.91 -20.91 36.70
CA ALA A 2 81.64 -21.46 35.38
C ALA A 2 81.38 -22.97 35.32
N PHE A 3 80.53 -23.33 34.35
CA PHE A 3 80.55 -24.47 33.41
C PHE A 3 80.48 -25.94 33.88
N ASP A 4 79.43 -26.58 33.35
CA ASP A 4 79.44 -27.72 32.39
C ASP A 4 78.83 -29.10 32.76
N LEU A 5 78.00 -29.52 31.78
CA LEU A 5 77.41 -30.80 31.34
C LEU A 5 78.12 -32.12 31.75
N PRO A 6 77.49 -33.33 31.70
CA PRO A 6 76.67 -33.81 30.55
C PRO A 6 75.52 -34.84 30.80
N LEU A 7 74.93 -35.19 29.66
CA LEU A 7 73.78 -36.02 29.23
C LEU A 7 73.75 -37.51 29.69
N LYS A 8 72.54 -38.00 30.09
CA LYS A 8 71.77 -39.19 29.63
C LYS A 8 71.16 -40.13 30.71
N ALA A 9 69.81 -40.20 30.61
CA ALA A 9 68.88 -41.32 30.80
C ALA A 9 68.41 -41.73 32.22
N LEU A 10 67.17 -41.34 32.56
CA LEU A 10 66.17 -42.27 33.08
C LEU A 10 64.74 -41.83 32.69
N ILE A 11 63.93 -42.83 32.39
CA ILE A 11 62.55 -42.83 31.91
C ILE A 11 61.57 -42.35 32.99
N LEU A 12 60.65 -41.45 32.65
CA LEU A 12 59.33 -41.37 33.28
C LEU A 12 58.29 -40.83 32.28
N SER A 13 57.20 -41.58 32.19
CA SER A 13 56.02 -41.41 31.35
C SER A 13 55.40 -40.00 31.41
N PHE A 14 55.26 -39.35 30.25
CA PHE A 14 54.35 -38.23 30.04
C PHE A 14 53.49 -38.50 28.80
N SER A 15 52.18 -38.56 29.02
CA SER A 15 51.16 -38.57 27.98
C SER A 15 51.18 -37.22 27.26
N LEU A 16 51.58 -37.22 25.98
CA LEU A 16 51.39 -36.10 25.07
C LEU A 16 49.91 -36.02 24.69
N VAL A 17 49.20 -35.09 25.33
CA VAL A 17 47.97 -34.52 24.77
C VAL A 17 48.41 -33.64 23.61
N GLN A 18 48.03 -34.03 22.40
CA GLN A 18 48.14 -33.19 21.21
C GLN A 18 47.08 -32.09 21.35
N VAL A 19 47.47 -30.93 21.86
CA VAL A 19 46.61 -29.74 21.85
C VAL A 19 46.57 -29.25 20.41
N ALA A 20 45.44 -29.43 19.74
CA ALA A 20 45.15 -28.73 18.49
C ALA A 20 45.16 -27.22 18.80
N SER A 21 45.99 -26.45 18.09
CA SER A 21 45.94 -25.00 18.18
C SER A 21 44.58 -24.54 17.66
N ALA A 22 43.74 -23.99 18.53
CA ALA A 22 42.58 -23.22 18.11
C ALA A 22 43.11 -22.03 17.32
N GLN A 23 42.87 -22.01 16.02
CA GLN A 23 43.12 -20.87 15.16
C GLN A 23 42.18 -19.76 15.64
N LEU A 24 42.72 -18.62 16.09
CA LEU A 24 41.89 -17.46 16.47
C LEU A 24 41.05 -17.06 15.26
N LEU A 25 39.76 -16.83 15.48
CA LEU A 25 38.86 -16.29 14.47
C LEU A 25 39.33 -14.86 14.13
N PRO A 26 39.47 -14.50 12.83
CA PRO A 26 39.89 -13.16 12.45
C PRO A 26 38.85 -12.13 12.91
N ALA A 27 39.31 -11.06 13.58
CA ALA A 27 38.49 -9.96 14.02
C ALA A 27 38.21 -9.00 12.86
N LEU A 28 37.05 -8.35 12.86
CA LEU A 28 36.77 -7.25 11.92
C LEU A 28 37.86 -6.18 12.11
N GLY A 29 38.46 -5.69 11.02
CA GLY A 29 39.55 -4.72 11.07
C GLY A 29 40.99 -5.26 11.18
N ASP A 30 41.18 -6.52 11.59
CA ASP A 30 42.52 -7.15 11.67
C ASP A 30 42.88 -7.86 10.34
N ILE A 31 43.35 -7.09 9.37
CA ILE A 31 43.48 -7.49 7.96
C ILE A 31 44.78 -8.24 7.70
N ASP A 32 45.82 -7.99 8.49
CA ASP A 32 47.07 -8.74 8.46
C ASP A 32 47.08 -9.97 9.40
N ASN A 33 45.99 -10.17 10.16
CA ASN A 33 45.69 -11.32 11.01
C ASN A 33 46.78 -11.54 12.08
N ASP A 34 47.28 -10.44 12.65
CA ASP A 34 48.23 -10.45 13.77
C ASP A 34 47.53 -10.47 15.14
N GLY A 35 46.20 -10.40 15.15
CA GLY A 35 45.34 -10.42 16.32
C GLY A 35 44.95 -9.04 16.84
N VAL A 36 45.39 -7.95 16.19
CA VAL A 36 45.14 -6.57 16.61
C VAL A 36 44.92 -5.68 15.39
N ALA A 37 43.79 -4.99 15.31
CA ALA A 37 43.62 -3.90 14.34
C ALA A 37 44.68 -2.79 14.59
N THR A 38 45.49 -2.45 13.60
CA THR A 38 46.54 -1.42 13.67
C THR A 38 46.55 -0.50 12.45
N VAL A 39 47.38 0.56 12.49
CA VAL A 39 47.61 1.46 11.35
C VAL A 39 48.12 0.71 10.11
N ARG A 40 48.67 -0.49 10.28
CA ARG A 40 49.11 -1.35 9.18
C ARG A 40 47.92 -1.88 8.36
N ASP A 41 46.81 -2.19 9.01
CA ASP A 41 45.58 -2.66 8.39
C ASP A 41 44.91 -1.54 7.57
N ILE A 42 44.93 -0.31 8.09
CA ILE A 42 44.51 0.88 7.33
C ILE A 42 45.31 1.02 6.03
N ALA A 43 46.63 0.84 6.07
CA ALA A 43 47.47 0.93 4.88
C ALA A 43 47.11 -0.14 3.84
N ILE A 44 46.61 -1.29 4.28
CA ILE A 44 46.13 -2.37 3.41
C ILE A 44 44.79 -1.99 2.75
N ILE A 45 43.82 -1.41 3.49
CA ILE A 45 42.57 -0.88 2.90
C ILE A 45 42.85 0.27 1.93
N ALA A 46 43.69 1.24 2.33
CA ALA A 46 44.10 2.36 1.49
C ALA A 46 44.74 1.89 0.18
N GLY A 47 45.53 0.82 0.25
CA GLY A 47 46.12 0.20 -0.92
C GLY A 47 45.07 -0.37 -1.88
N HIS A 48 43.97 -0.92 -1.33
CA HIS A 48 42.88 -1.55 -2.07
C HIS A 48 42.10 -0.59 -2.96
N PHE A 49 41.45 0.42 -2.39
CA PHE A 49 40.59 1.29 -3.18
C PHE A 49 41.37 2.31 -4.03
N ASN A 50 42.64 2.60 -3.69
CA ASN A 50 43.54 3.36 -4.57
C ASN A 50 44.14 2.50 -5.71
N GLY A 51 43.82 1.21 -5.78
CA GLY A 51 44.27 0.31 -6.84
C GLY A 51 45.76 -0.05 -6.79
N THR A 52 46.43 0.16 -5.65
CA THR A 52 47.87 -0.13 -5.49
C THR A 52 48.15 -1.50 -4.85
N ALA A 53 47.15 -2.13 -4.22
CA ALA A 53 47.20 -3.50 -3.68
C ALA A 53 45.83 -4.17 -3.82
N ALA A 54 45.77 -5.51 -3.91
CA ALA A 54 44.51 -6.25 -3.96
C ALA A 54 44.28 -7.02 -2.65
N LEU A 55 43.07 -6.94 -2.10
CA LEU A 55 42.67 -7.75 -0.94
C LEU A 55 42.28 -9.16 -1.36
N THR A 56 42.64 -10.14 -0.54
CA THR A 56 42.06 -11.49 -0.62
C THR A 56 40.58 -11.46 -0.25
N ASP A 57 39.80 -12.48 -0.63
CA ASP A 57 38.36 -12.48 -0.35
C ASP A 57 38.06 -12.56 1.16
N VAL A 58 38.92 -13.22 1.95
CA VAL A 58 38.86 -13.19 3.42
C VAL A 58 39.10 -11.77 3.93
N GLN A 59 40.14 -11.10 3.42
CA GLN A 59 40.45 -9.73 3.81
C GLN A 59 39.33 -8.76 3.46
N LYS A 60 38.64 -8.92 2.32
CA LYS A 60 37.48 -8.08 1.99
C LYS A 60 36.34 -8.20 3.01
N GLN A 61 36.11 -9.39 3.57
CA GLN A 61 35.03 -9.59 4.56
C GLN A 61 35.35 -8.95 5.92
N ILE A 62 36.62 -8.89 6.30
CA ILE A 62 37.05 -8.28 7.57
C ILE A 62 37.46 -6.81 7.41
N ALA A 63 37.75 -6.37 6.18
CA ALA A 63 38.03 -4.98 5.83
C ALA A 63 36.77 -4.16 5.54
N ASP A 64 35.61 -4.79 5.37
CA ASP A 64 34.29 -4.15 5.33
C ASP A 64 33.82 -3.93 6.79
N VAL A 65 34.44 -2.94 7.44
CA VAL A 65 34.32 -2.68 8.88
C VAL A 65 32.99 -2.00 9.21
N ASN A 66 32.38 -1.31 8.24
CA ASN A 66 31.03 -0.73 8.37
C ASN A 66 29.91 -1.67 7.87
N LYS A 67 30.23 -2.78 7.19
CA LYS A 67 29.30 -3.80 6.68
C LYS A 67 28.39 -3.29 5.57
N ASP A 68 28.82 -2.28 4.81
CA ASP A 68 28.10 -1.74 3.65
C ASP A 68 28.25 -2.64 2.39
N GLY A 69 29.12 -3.66 2.46
CA GLY A 69 29.37 -4.60 1.38
C GLY A 69 30.42 -4.14 0.38
N ALA A 70 30.96 -2.93 0.55
CA ALA A 70 32.11 -2.38 -0.15
C ALA A 70 33.33 -2.33 0.79
N VAL A 71 34.50 -2.10 0.21
CA VAL A 71 35.72 -1.84 0.98
C VAL A 71 36.31 -0.53 0.47
N ASN A 72 36.07 0.54 1.21
CA ASN A 72 36.33 1.92 0.78
C ASN A 72 36.90 2.78 1.93
N SER A 73 36.87 4.10 1.78
CA SER A 73 37.37 5.03 2.79
C SER A 73 36.58 4.99 4.10
N SER A 74 35.28 4.70 4.05
CA SER A 74 34.40 4.57 5.21
C SER A 74 34.86 3.45 6.15
N ASP A 75 35.39 2.35 5.59
CA ASP A 75 35.95 1.26 6.39
C ASP A 75 37.26 1.62 7.07
N MET A 76 38.09 2.42 6.40
CA MET A 76 39.29 2.97 7.05
C MET A 76 38.91 3.85 8.22
N ASP A 77 37.87 4.67 8.06
CA ASP A 77 37.41 5.57 9.11
C ASP A 77 36.88 4.79 10.32
N GLU A 78 36.17 3.69 10.09
CA GLU A 78 35.74 2.78 11.15
C GLU A 78 36.91 2.04 11.82
N LEU A 79 37.90 1.60 11.04
CA LEU A 79 39.07 0.91 11.55
C LEU A 79 39.98 1.82 12.39
N VAL A 80 40.12 3.09 12.00
CA VAL A 80 40.80 4.13 12.78
C VAL A 80 40.14 4.27 14.16
N LYS A 81 38.81 4.26 14.23
CA LYS A 81 38.08 4.35 15.50
C LYS A 81 38.37 3.15 16.39
N GLU A 82 38.47 1.95 15.82
CA GLU A 82 38.81 0.74 16.56
C GLU A 82 40.25 0.76 17.12
N ILE A 83 41.24 1.14 16.31
CA ILE A 83 42.66 1.25 16.72
C ILE A 83 42.87 2.24 17.87
N LEU A 84 42.08 3.32 17.85
CA LEU A 84 42.10 4.35 18.89
C LEU A 84 41.26 3.96 20.13
N GLY A 85 40.61 2.80 20.12
CA GLY A 85 39.76 2.31 21.21
C GLY A 85 38.47 3.11 21.40
N THR A 86 38.06 3.88 20.39
CA THR A 86 36.82 4.69 20.40
C THR A 86 35.63 3.94 19.79
N ARG A 87 35.89 2.82 19.13
CA ARG A 87 34.94 1.77 18.78
C ARG A 87 35.36 0.48 19.50
N THR A 88 34.38 -0.30 19.95
CA THR A 88 34.66 -1.65 20.47
C THR A 88 34.80 -2.59 19.27
N PRO A 89 35.87 -3.39 19.16
CA PRO A 89 36.01 -4.38 18.11
C PRO A 89 34.75 -5.24 18.01
N GLU A 90 34.08 -5.19 16.86
CA GLU A 90 32.89 -5.99 16.62
C GLU A 90 33.30 -7.37 16.12
N THR A 91 32.72 -8.41 16.71
CA THR A 91 32.78 -9.73 16.11
C THR A 91 31.80 -9.75 14.93
N LEU A 92 32.28 -10.12 13.74
CA LEU A 92 31.39 -10.39 12.61
C LEU A 92 30.29 -11.35 13.05
N PRO A 93 29.00 -11.06 12.79
CA PRO A 93 27.94 -12.03 13.04
C PRO A 93 28.20 -13.31 12.25
N LEU A 94 27.63 -14.43 12.71
CA LEU A 94 27.69 -15.67 11.94
C LEU A 94 27.05 -15.43 10.57
N SER A 95 27.60 -16.07 9.54
CA SER A 95 26.96 -16.05 8.24
C SER A 95 25.57 -16.65 8.35
N THR A 96 24.59 -16.06 7.68
CA THR A 96 23.21 -16.54 7.67
C THR A 96 22.61 -16.46 6.26
N VAL A 97 21.38 -16.95 6.12
CA VAL A 97 20.58 -16.81 4.90
C VAL A 97 20.07 -15.38 4.80
N ARG A 98 20.56 -14.62 3.81
CA ARG A 98 20.14 -13.23 3.53
C ARG A 98 18.71 -13.17 3.01
N PHE A 99 18.40 -13.97 1.99
CA PHE A 99 17.05 -14.12 1.43
C PHE A 99 16.94 -15.39 0.59
N THR A 100 15.71 -15.77 0.24
CA THR A 100 15.41 -16.92 -0.64
C THR A 100 14.54 -16.50 -1.81
N SER A 101 14.62 -17.20 -2.93
CA SER A 101 13.70 -17.09 -4.06
C SER A 101 13.30 -18.50 -4.51
N PRO A 102 12.03 -18.92 -4.42
CA PRO A 102 10.88 -18.18 -3.89
C PRO A 102 11.05 -17.74 -2.44
N SER A 103 10.38 -16.65 -2.08
CA SER A 103 10.27 -16.13 -0.72
C SER A 103 9.40 -17.04 0.15
N SER A 104 9.55 -16.95 1.47
CA SER A 104 8.70 -17.69 2.39
C SER A 104 7.24 -17.22 2.29
N GLY A 105 6.33 -18.14 1.97
CA GLY A 105 4.90 -17.86 1.77
C GLY A 105 4.54 -17.35 0.39
N GLU A 106 5.49 -17.28 -0.54
CA GLU A 106 5.22 -16.85 -1.93
C GLU A 106 4.20 -17.77 -2.58
N ALA A 107 3.25 -17.19 -3.32
CA ALA A 107 2.20 -17.90 -4.03
C ALA A 107 2.33 -17.71 -5.54
N ASN A 108 1.63 -18.53 -6.32
CA ASN A 108 1.65 -18.50 -7.79
C ASN A 108 3.03 -18.78 -8.41
N VAL A 109 3.88 -19.54 -7.71
CA VAL A 109 5.21 -19.90 -8.18
C VAL A 109 5.11 -20.85 -9.38
N ALA A 110 5.89 -20.61 -10.43
CA ALA A 110 5.95 -21.49 -11.60
C ALA A 110 6.40 -22.90 -11.20
N VAL A 111 5.81 -23.93 -11.82
CA VAL A 111 6.15 -25.34 -11.53
C VAL A 111 7.57 -25.73 -11.95
N THR A 112 8.24 -24.87 -12.72
CA THR A 112 9.62 -25.01 -13.19
C THR A 112 10.61 -24.17 -12.38
N ARG A 113 10.15 -23.27 -11.50
CA ARG A 113 10.99 -22.33 -10.75
C ARG A 113 11.92 -23.06 -9.78
N GLU A 114 13.24 -22.89 -9.90
CA GLU A 114 14.21 -23.38 -8.92
C GLU A 114 14.17 -22.61 -7.59
N THR A 115 14.77 -23.17 -6.53
CA THR A 115 14.87 -22.48 -5.23
C THR A 115 16.30 -22.02 -4.96
N VAL A 116 16.50 -20.72 -4.79
CA VAL A 116 17.78 -20.08 -4.54
C VAL A 116 17.86 -19.59 -3.09
N VAL A 117 19.01 -19.78 -2.45
CA VAL A 117 19.36 -19.25 -1.14
C VAL A 117 20.59 -18.38 -1.28
N HIS A 118 20.53 -17.15 -0.80
CA HIS A 118 21.65 -16.21 -0.76
C HIS A 118 22.24 -16.13 0.65
N PHE A 119 23.56 -16.11 0.77
CA PHE A 119 24.27 -16.03 2.05
C PHE A 119 24.83 -14.64 2.30
N THR A 120 24.89 -14.22 3.56
CA THR A 120 25.49 -12.93 3.96
C THR A 120 27.02 -12.93 3.79
N VAL A 121 27.66 -14.10 3.91
CA VAL A 121 29.10 -14.31 3.69
C VAL A 121 29.24 -15.54 2.79
N PRO A 122 30.19 -15.56 1.82
CA PRO A 122 30.40 -16.74 0.99
C PRO A 122 30.66 -18.01 1.81
N LEU A 123 30.22 -19.17 1.32
CA LEU A 123 30.55 -20.46 1.94
C LEU A 123 32.05 -20.78 1.82
N SER A 124 32.57 -21.58 2.77
CA SER A 124 33.96 -22.07 2.73
C SER A 124 34.25 -22.79 1.41
N PRO A 125 35.48 -22.71 0.85
CA PRO A 125 35.91 -23.54 -0.27
C PRO A 125 35.80 -25.05 -0.02
N THR A 126 35.65 -25.48 1.23
CA THR A 126 35.44 -26.89 1.61
C THR A 126 34.00 -27.23 2.00
N ALA A 127 33.12 -26.23 2.14
CA ALA A 127 31.71 -26.46 2.45
C ALA A 127 31.02 -27.21 1.31
N THR A 128 30.19 -28.19 1.66
CA THR A 128 29.41 -28.98 0.71
C THR A 128 27.94 -28.92 1.07
N LEU A 129 27.07 -28.75 0.07
CA LEU A 129 25.63 -28.89 0.19
C LEU A 129 25.18 -29.93 -0.84
N ASP A 130 24.39 -30.91 -0.39
CA ASP A 130 23.78 -31.92 -1.23
C ASP A 130 22.28 -32.02 -0.92
N THR A 131 21.58 -32.95 -1.57
CA THR A 131 20.13 -33.14 -1.40
C THR A 131 19.73 -33.79 -0.08
N THR A 132 20.69 -34.12 0.81
CA THR A 132 20.41 -34.48 2.20
C THR A 132 20.30 -33.25 3.09
N LYS A 133 21.00 -32.17 2.73
CA LYS A 133 21.00 -30.90 3.46
C LYS A 133 20.08 -29.87 2.86
N PHE A 134 20.00 -29.75 1.54
CA PHE A 134 19.14 -28.79 0.85
C PHE A 134 18.15 -29.51 -0.06
N GLN A 135 16.88 -29.50 0.32
CA GLN A 135 15.85 -30.33 -0.29
C GLN A 135 14.48 -29.66 -0.30
N ALA A 136 13.62 -30.07 -1.22
CA ALA A 136 12.20 -29.73 -1.22
C ALA A 136 11.34 -31.00 -1.16
N GLU A 137 10.18 -30.89 -0.54
CA GLU A 137 9.23 -31.98 -0.39
C GLU A 137 7.78 -31.52 -0.61
N PHE A 138 6.96 -32.44 -1.09
CA PHE A 138 5.51 -32.31 -1.18
C PHE A 138 4.84 -33.59 -0.65
N GLY A 139 3.89 -33.44 0.27
CA GLY A 139 3.20 -34.59 0.89
C GLY A 139 4.14 -35.60 1.58
N GLY A 140 5.31 -35.13 2.07
CA GLY A 140 6.35 -35.96 2.68
C GLY A 140 7.23 -36.73 1.69
N LYS A 141 7.03 -36.57 0.38
CA LYS A 141 7.92 -37.10 -0.67
C LYS A 141 8.93 -36.03 -1.07
N LYS A 142 10.22 -36.38 -1.07
CA LYS A 142 11.27 -35.55 -1.68
C LYS A 142 11.04 -35.40 -3.18
N ILE A 143 11.21 -34.16 -3.65
CA ILE A 143 11.22 -33.82 -5.08
C ILE A 143 12.62 -34.09 -5.62
N LEU A 144 12.70 -34.70 -6.81
CA LEU A 144 13.99 -34.97 -7.45
C LEU A 144 14.67 -33.65 -7.81
N SER A 145 15.87 -33.43 -7.27
CA SER A 145 16.59 -32.17 -7.41
C SER A 145 18.10 -32.35 -7.44
N ARG A 146 18.82 -31.30 -7.86
CA ARG A 146 20.26 -31.14 -7.67
C ARG A 146 20.57 -29.82 -6.98
N VAL A 147 21.66 -29.81 -6.22
CA VAL A 147 22.17 -28.59 -5.57
C VAL A 147 23.35 -28.07 -6.38
N GLU A 148 23.34 -26.77 -6.66
CA GLU A 148 24.46 -26.06 -7.26
C GLU A 148 24.90 -24.92 -6.34
N ILE A 149 26.18 -24.88 -5.98
CA ILE A 149 26.77 -23.75 -5.27
C ILE A 149 27.50 -22.89 -6.30
N SER A 150 27.24 -21.58 -6.32
CA SER A 150 27.96 -20.67 -7.21
C SER A 150 29.47 -20.68 -6.96
N SER A 151 30.28 -20.38 -7.98
CA SER A 151 31.75 -20.34 -7.84
C SER A 151 32.23 -19.25 -6.87
N ASP A 152 31.47 -18.16 -6.74
CA ASP A 152 31.69 -17.11 -5.73
C ASP A 152 31.17 -17.50 -4.33
N ARG A 153 30.54 -18.68 -4.21
CA ARG A 153 29.99 -19.27 -2.99
C ARG A 153 28.93 -18.40 -2.27
N LYS A 154 28.41 -17.36 -2.92
CA LYS A 154 27.40 -16.43 -2.34
C LYS A 154 25.96 -16.93 -2.46
N LYS A 155 25.69 -17.92 -3.32
CA LYS A 155 24.37 -18.53 -3.46
C LYS A 155 24.45 -20.05 -3.60
N ALA A 156 23.38 -20.71 -3.17
CA ALA A 156 23.11 -22.12 -3.48
C ALA A 156 21.73 -22.24 -4.13
N THR A 157 21.64 -23.00 -5.20
CA THR A 157 20.41 -23.20 -5.97
C THR A 157 20.01 -24.67 -5.95
N LEU A 158 18.75 -24.94 -5.66
CA LEU A 158 18.10 -26.23 -5.74
C LEU A 158 17.32 -26.30 -7.06
N PHE A 159 17.93 -26.91 -8.08
CA PHE A 159 17.29 -27.15 -9.37
C PHE A 159 16.41 -28.39 -9.29
N TYR A 160 15.15 -28.25 -9.73
CA TYR A 160 14.22 -29.36 -9.82
C TYR A 160 14.42 -30.13 -11.13
N LEU A 161 14.61 -31.44 -11.04
CA LEU A 161 14.81 -32.32 -12.20
C LEU A 161 13.50 -33.00 -12.66
N GLU A 162 12.41 -32.67 -11.98
CA GLU A 162 11.03 -32.95 -12.35
C GLU A 162 10.20 -31.68 -12.06
N PRO A 163 9.14 -31.38 -12.84
CA PRO A 163 8.26 -30.26 -12.53
C PRO A 163 7.70 -30.38 -11.10
N LEU A 164 7.65 -29.26 -10.39
CA LEU A 164 6.99 -29.19 -9.11
C LEU A 164 5.51 -29.58 -9.25
N PRO A 165 4.93 -30.29 -8.27
CA PRO A 165 3.50 -30.54 -8.25
C PRO A 165 2.73 -29.23 -8.39
N SER A 166 1.73 -29.20 -9.27
CA SER A 166 0.91 -28.00 -9.49
C SER A 166 -0.13 -27.81 -8.40
N ASN A 167 -0.49 -26.55 -8.12
CA ASN A 167 -1.44 -26.16 -7.07
C ASN A 167 -1.11 -26.80 -5.70
N ALA A 168 0.18 -26.84 -5.38
CA ALA A 168 0.73 -27.51 -4.23
C ALA A 168 1.54 -26.56 -3.35
N ARG A 169 1.51 -26.84 -2.05
CA ARG A 169 2.44 -26.24 -1.07
C ARG A 169 3.73 -27.04 -1.02
N ILE A 170 4.81 -26.44 -1.47
CA ILE A 170 6.16 -27.02 -1.45
C ILE A 170 6.85 -26.59 -0.18
N ARG A 171 7.44 -27.54 0.55
CA ARG A 171 8.28 -27.25 1.71
C ARG A 171 9.74 -27.38 1.33
N VAL A 172 10.52 -26.35 1.61
CA VAL A 172 11.97 -26.36 1.45
C VAL A 172 12.63 -26.47 2.81
N SER A 173 13.71 -27.25 2.90
CA SER A 173 14.53 -27.40 4.09
C SER A 173 16.01 -27.26 3.74
N LEU A 174 16.72 -26.44 4.50
CA LEU A 174 18.17 -26.29 4.47
C LEU A 174 18.76 -26.59 5.86
N ASP A 175 19.51 -27.67 5.97
CA ASP A 175 20.28 -28.08 7.15
C ASP A 175 21.71 -27.55 7.06
N THR A 176 21.99 -26.52 7.85
CA THR A 176 23.29 -25.85 7.86
C THR A 176 24.26 -26.46 8.87
N ASN A 177 23.89 -27.53 9.58
CA ASN A 177 24.78 -28.17 10.57
C ASN A 177 26.06 -28.71 9.91
N GLY A 178 27.22 -28.22 10.35
CA GLY A 178 28.52 -28.59 9.78
C GLY A 178 28.84 -27.91 8.44
N VAL A 179 28.02 -26.94 8.01
CA VAL A 179 28.33 -26.04 6.90
C VAL A 179 29.03 -24.81 7.47
N THR A 180 30.10 -24.37 6.82
CA THR A 180 30.90 -23.22 7.29
C THR A 180 31.03 -22.13 6.22
N ASP A 181 31.19 -20.89 6.67
CA ASP A 181 31.46 -19.72 5.84
C ASP A 181 32.94 -19.63 5.42
N LEU A 182 33.28 -18.62 4.61
CA LEU A 182 34.63 -18.35 4.10
C LEU A 182 35.67 -18.16 5.22
N LEU A 183 35.22 -17.75 6.41
CA LEU A 183 36.05 -17.58 7.61
C LEU A 183 36.15 -18.88 8.43
N ASN A 184 35.66 -20.00 7.89
CA ASN A 184 35.53 -21.31 8.54
C ASN A 184 34.68 -21.29 9.83
N ARG A 185 33.75 -20.34 9.95
CA ARG A 185 32.79 -20.28 11.05
C ARG A 185 31.54 -21.06 10.69
N PRO A 186 30.84 -21.68 11.65
CA PRO A 186 29.57 -22.32 11.38
C PRO A 186 28.53 -21.34 10.80
N LEU A 187 27.74 -21.81 9.84
CA LEU A 187 26.63 -21.07 9.27
C LEU A 187 25.42 -21.10 10.25
N ASP A 188 24.83 -19.95 10.54
CA ASP A 188 23.56 -19.78 11.27
C ASP A 188 22.41 -19.86 10.26
N GLY A 189 21.82 -21.05 10.13
CA GLY A 189 20.85 -21.35 9.08
C GLY A 189 19.46 -20.80 9.34
N ASP A 190 19.01 -20.78 10.59
CA ASP A 190 17.69 -20.28 10.98
C ASP A 190 17.69 -18.79 11.39
N GLY A 191 18.86 -18.19 11.62
CA GLY A 191 19.03 -16.77 11.90
C GLY A 191 18.82 -16.42 13.37
N ASP A 192 19.05 -17.37 14.29
CA ASP A 192 18.85 -17.19 15.72
C ASP A 192 20.11 -16.68 16.47
N GLY A 193 21.19 -16.42 15.71
CA GLY A 193 22.49 -16.02 16.22
C GLY A 193 23.36 -17.17 16.72
N GLN A 194 22.93 -18.43 16.58
CA GLN A 194 23.67 -19.63 17.01
C GLN A 194 24.23 -20.43 15.82
N PRO A 195 25.35 -21.15 16.01
CA PRO A 195 25.89 -22.08 15.02
C PRO A 195 24.90 -23.19 14.60
N GLY A 196 24.74 -23.40 13.28
CA GLY A 196 23.97 -24.50 12.72
C GLY A 196 22.51 -24.14 12.47
N GLY A 197 21.60 -25.08 12.70
CA GLY A 197 20.15 -24.83 12.57
C GLY A 197 19.51 -25.35 11.28
N PHE A 198 18.18 -25.20 11.20
CA PHE A 198 17.37 -25.67 10.07
C PHE A 198 16.50 -24.54 9.54
N ARG A 199 16.85 -24.00 8.37
CA ARG A 199 15.93 -23.10 7.66
C ARG A 199 14.81 -23.93 7.04
N ARG A 200 13.57 -23.62 7.38
CA ARG A 200 12.39 -24.20 6.74
C ARG A 200 11.43 -23.11 6.31
N PHE A 201 10.97 -23.19 5.08
CA PHE A 201 9.94 -22.31 4.55
C PHE A 201 9.08 -23.06 3.55
N ASN A 202 7.94 -22.49 3.20
CA ASN A 202 7.04 -23.06 2.20
C ASN A 202 6.68 -22.00 1.17
N PHE A 203 6.36 -22.43 -0.05
CA PHE A 203 5.76 -21.60 -1.09
C PHE A 203 4.68 -22.41 -1.82
N ASP A 204 3.78 -21.73 -2.51
CA ASP A 204 2.62 -22.34 -3.18
C ASP A 204 2.76 -22.18 -4.71
N THR A 205 2.79 -23.30 -5.43
CA THR A 205 2.88 -23.32 -6.90
C THR A 205 1.53 -23.00 -7.55
N LEU A 206 1.54 -22.40 -8.74
CA LEU A 206 0.34 -22.14 -9.54
C LEU A 206 -0.35 -23.41 -10.07
N SER A 207 -1.60 -23.24 -10.53
CA SER A 207 -2.36 -24.28 -11.22
C SER A 207 -2.06 -24.29 -12.72
N ILE A 208 -1.66 -25.45 -13.26
CA ILE A 208 -1.53 -25.70 -14.71
C ILE A 208 -2.71 -26.52 -15.27
N THR A 209 -3.75 -26.73 -14.46
CA THR A 209 -4.89 -27.57 -14.86
C THR A 209 -5.70 -26.86 -15.95
N PRO A 210 -5.86 -27.45 -17.15
CA PRO A 210 -6.63 -26.84 -18.21
C PRO A 210 -8.12 -26.77 -17.85
N VAL A 211 -8.76 -25.63 -18.12
CA VAL A 211 -10.18 -25.41 -17.87
C VAL A 211 -10.94 -25.46 -19.19
N GLY A 212 -11.94 -26.35 -19.30
CA GLY A 212 -12.78 -26.47 -20.49
C GLY A 212 -13.48 -25.14 -20.84
N GLY A 213 -13.57 -24.82 -22.13
CA GLY A 213 -14.13 -23.55 -22.59
C GLY A 213 -13.25 -22.33 -22.31
N THR A 214 -11.97 -22.53 -21.94
CA THR A 214 -10.99 -21.46 -21.73
C THR A 214 -9.93 -21.52 -22.82
N ALA A 215 -9.61 -20.39 -23.44
CA ALA A 215 -8.53 -20.28 -24.41
C ALA A 215 -7.80 -18.93 -24.31
N ILE A 216 -6.54 -18.94 -24.71
CA ILE A 216 -5.76 -17.74 -25.00
C ILE A 216 -5.60 -17.60 -26.52
N VAL A 217 -5.83 -16.40 -27.03
CA VAL A 217 -5.58 -16.01 -28.42
C VAL A 217 -4.52 -14.91 -28.46
N GLY A 218 -3.71 -14.93 -29.50
CA GLY A 218 -2.68 -13.91 -29.69
C GLY A 218 -1.98 -14.02 -31.02
N ARG A 219 -1.02 -13.12 -31.23
CA ARG A 219 -0.23 -13.03 -32.45
C ARG A 219 1.24 -12.82 -32.15
N VAL A 220 2.11 -13.55 -32.83
CA VAL A 220 3.57 -13.40 -32.73
C VAL A 220 4.12 -12.69 -33.97
N ILE A 221 4.93 -11.66 -33.74
CA ILE A 221 5.48 -10.77 -34.77
C ILE A 221 6.97 -10.56 -34.48
N ALA A 222 7.78 -10.34 -35.51
CA ALA A 222 9.17 -9.92 -35.34
C ALA A 222 9.24 -8.52 -34.69
N SER A 223 10.20 -8.30 -33.80
CA SER A 223 10.46 -6.97 -33.20
C SER A 223 10.99 -5.98 -34.23
N GLU A 224 11.68 -6.46 -35.28
CA GLU A 224 12.07 -5.63 -36.41
C GLU A 224 10.88 -5.36 -37.34
N ARG A 225 10.86 -4.16 -37.94
CA ARG A 225 9.91 -3.84 -39.02
C ARG A 225 10.52 -4.20 -40.38
N GLY A 226 9.66 -4.64 -41.30
CA GLY A 226 10.03 -4.83 -42.70
C GLY A 226 10.16 -3.51 -43.46
N THR A 227 10.52 -3.59 -44.74
CA THR A 227 10.64 -2.43 -45.64
C THR A 227 9.38 -1.56 -45.60
N GLY A 228 9.55 -0.25 -45.40
CA GLY A 228 8.44 0.70 -45.30
C GLY A 228 7.67 0.66 -43.97
N GLY A 229 8.21 -0.01 -42.94
CA GLY A 229 7.61 -0.06 -41.60
C GLY A 229 6.52 -1.13 -41.42
N ILE A 230 6.44 -2.10 -42.34
CA ILE A 230 5.40 -3.14 -42.35
C ILE A 230 5.70 -4.21 -41.28
N GLU A 231 4.67 -4.65 -40.56
CA GLU A 231 4.76 -5.74 -39.58
C GLU A 231 5.14 -7.08 -40.24
N LYS A 232 5.99 -7.88 -39.58
CA LYS A 232 6.45 -9.18 -40.06
C LYS A 232 5.97 -10.30 -39.13
N PRO A 233 4.82 -10.94 -39.42
CA PRO A 233 4.30 -12.00 -38.57
C PRO A 233 5.17 -13.26 -38.63
N LEU A 234 5.23 -13.98 -37.52
CA LEU A 234 6.05 -15.19 -37.38
C LEU A 234 5.17 -16.43 -37.32
N SER A 235 5.18 -17.21 -38.39
CA SER A 235 4.53 -18.51 -38.46
C SER A 235 5.35 -19.61 -37.81
N GLY A 236 4.73 -20.72 -37.43
CA GLY A 236 5.43 -21.90 -36.90
C GLY A 236 6.09 -21.71 -35.53
N VAL A 237 5.83 -20.60 -34.83
CA VAL A 237 6.29 -20.39 -33.45
C VAL A 237 5.49 -21.32 -32.54
N THR A 238 6.18 -22.06 -31.67
CA THR A 238 5.54 -22.99 -30.72
C THR A 238 5.32 -22.28 -29.39
N ILE A 239 4.12 -22.37 -28.84
CA ILE A 239 3.76 -21.90 -27.50
C ILE A 239 3.44 -23.12 -26.65
N THR A 240 4.02 -23.24 -25.46
CA THR A 240 3.76 -24.31 -24.48
C THR A 240 3.49 -23.75 -23.10
N VAL A 241 2.63 -24.41 -22.32
CA VAL A 241 2.47 -24.12 -20.88
C VAL A 241 3.56 -24.84 -20.10
N ASP A 242 4.21 -24.13 -19.18
CA ASP A 242 5.31 -24.67 -18.37
C ASP A 242 4.80 -25.81 -17.47
N GLY A 243 5.50 -26.95 -17.49
CA GLY A 243 5.11 -28.19 -16.81
C GLY A 243 4.00 -29.00 -17.49
N ALA A 244 3.47 -28.52 -18.63
CA ALA A 244 2.46 -29.21 -19.44
C ALA A 244 2.79 -29.16 -20.94
N GLU A 245 4.06 -29.05 -21.32
CA GLU A 245 4.53 -28.76 -22.67
C GLU A 245 4.08 -29.78 -23.71
N GLU A 246 3.95 -31.05 -23.30
CA GLU A 246 3.51 -32.15 -24.17
C GLU A 246 2.01 -32.12 -24.45
N THR A 247 1.20 -31.53 -23.55
CA THR A 247 -0.27 -31.61 -23.59
C THR A 247 -0.96 -30.28 -23.86
N LEU A 248 -0.37 -29.16 -23.46
CA LEU A 248 -0.91 -27.81 -23.61
C LEU A 248 0.04 -26.98 -24.48
N ARG A 249 -0.19 -27.01 -25.79
CA ARG A 249 0.61 -26.28 -26.78
C ARG A 249 -0.20 -25.72 -27.94
N ALA A 250 0.30 -24.65 -28.54
CA ALA A 250 -0.21 -24.05 -29.77
C ALA A 250 0.94 -23.75 -30.76
N VAL A 251 0.61 -23.58 -32.03
CA VAL A 251 1.57 -23.18 -33.08
C VAL A 251 0.97 -22.05 -33.89
N THR A 252 1.77 -21.02 -34.19
CA THR A 252 1.29 -19.87 -34.97
C THR A 252 1.07 -20.20 -36.44
N ASP A 253 0.00 -19.63 -37.02
CA ASP A 253 -0.33 -19.73 -38.44
C ASP A 253 0.54 -18.82 -39.33
N ALA A 254 0.26 -18.78 -40.64
CA ALA A 254 1.00 -17.94 -41.60
C ALA A 254 0.93 -16.43 -41.30
N GLN A 255 -0.11 -15.99 -40.58
CA GLN A 255 -0.31 -14.60 -40.15
C GLN A 255 0.21 -14.36 -38.74
N GLY A 256 0.86 -15.35 -38.11
CA GLY A 256 1.41 -15.28 -36.76
C GLY A 256 0.38 -15.49 -35.66
N ASN A 257 -0.88 -15.79 -35.97
CA ASN A 257 -1.93 -15.95 -34.95
C ASN A 257 -1.89 -17.35 -34.35
N PHE A 258 -2.30 -17.48 -33.08
CA PHE A 258 -2.47 -18.78 -32.43
C PHE A 258 -3.69 -18.78 -31.49
N THR A 259 -4.12 -19.98 -31.14
CA THR A 259 -5.09 -20.23 -30.07
C THR A 259 -4.60 -21.40 -29.22
N LEU A 260 -4.38 -21.16 -27.93
CA LEU A 260 -4.07 -22.18 -26.94
C LEU A 260 -5.38 -22.58 -26.24
N SER A 261 -5.90 -23.76 -26.56
CA SER A 261 -7.17 -24.25 -26.00
C SER A 261 -7.19 -25.78 -25.85
N PRO A 262 -7.64 -26.32 -24.70
CA PRO A 262 -7.91 -25.58 -23.46
C PRO A 262 -6.63 -25.01 -22.84
N CYS A 263 -6.74 -23.98 -22.01
CA CYS A 263 -5.63 -23.46 -21.21
C CYS A 263 -5.98 -23.39 -19.72
N PRO A 264 -5.00 -23.22 -18.82
CA PRO A 264 -5.28 -22.93 -17.41
C PRO A 264 -6.05 -21.61 -17.25
N ALA A 265 -6.73 -21.46 -16.12
CA ALA A 265 -7.35 -20.19 -15.71
C ALA A 265 -6.57 -19.58 -14.54
N GLY A 266 -6.66 -18.27 -14.38
CA GLY A 266 -5.76 -17.50 -13.51
C GLY A 266 -4.40 -17.28 -14.19
N THR A 267 -3.38 -17.07 -13.37
CA THR A 267 -2.00 -16.84 -13.81
C THR A 267 -1.28 -18.16 -14.05
N PHE A 268 -0.60 -18.28 -15.19
CA PHE A 268 0.27 -19.41 -15.53
C PHE A 268 1.43 -18.96 -16.42
N PHE A 269 2.49 -19.74 -16.45
CA PHE A 269 3.68 -19.45 -17.25
C PHE A 269 3.64 -20.21 -18.57
N VAL A 270 4.16 -19.55 -19.61
CA VAL A 270 4.32 -20.14 -20.93
C VAL A 270 5.72 -19.90 -21.47
N LYS A 271 6.12 -20.80 -22.36
CA LYS A 271 7.29 -20.65 -23.21
C LYS A 271 6.87 -20.44 -24.66
N ILE A 272 7.29 -19.32 -25.24
CA ILE A 272 7.11 -19.00 -26.65
C ILE A 272 8.45 -19.25 -27.35
N ASP A 273 8.55 -20.28 -28.20
CA ASP A 273 9.78 -20.70 -28.87
C ASP A 273 9.81 -20.29 -30.34
N GLY A 274 10.48 -19.16 -30.62
CA GLY A 274 10.66 -18.65 -31.98
C GLY A 274 11.59 -19.50 -32.86
N ARG A 275 12.39 -20.40 -32.27
CA ARG A 275 13.35 -21.23 -33.02
C ARG A 275 12.64 -22.27 -33.86
N THR A 276 11.40 -22.63 -33.52
CA THR A 276 10.58 -23.57 -34.29
C THR A 276 9.98 -22.95 -35.56
N SER A 277 10.03 -21.62 -35.70
CA SER A 277 9.54 -20.95 -36.90
C SER A 277 10.34 -21.36 -38.14
N PRO A 278 9.71 -21.59 -39.31
CA PRO A 278 10.44 -21.76 -40.57
C PRO A 278 11.22 -20.50 -40.98
N ASN A 279 10.95 -19.35 -40.36
CA ASN A 279 11.73 -18.13 -40.55
C ASN A 279 13.01 -18.10 -39.70
N SER A 280 13.21 -19.09 -38.82
CA SER A 280 14.40 -19.24 -37.99
C SER A 280 15.35 -20.28 -38.57
N SER A 281 16.62 -19.91 -38.72
CA SER A 281 17.72 -20.80 -39.14
C SER A 281 18.58 -21.20 -37.93
N TRP A 282 17.95 -21.67 -36.86
CA TRP A 282 18.64 -22.07 -35.63
C TRP A 282 19.44 -23.38 -35.80
N PRO A 283 20.68 -23.50 -35.27
CA PRO A 283 21.49 -22.47 -34.60
C PRO A 283 22.47 -21.71 -35.52
N GLY A 284 22.48 -21.99 -36.83
CA GLY A 284 23.55 -21.57 -37.75
C GLY A 284 23.33 -20.27 -38.55
N GLY A 285 22.15 -19.67 -38.45
CA GLY A 285 21.74 -18.48 -39.18
C GLY A 285 20.88 -17.56 -38.33
N ASP A 286 20.23 -16.58 -38.97
CA ASP A 286 19.31 -15.67 -38.29
C ASP A 286 18.13 -16.44 -37.68
N TYR A 287 17.76 -16.13 -36.44
CA TYR A 287 16.69 -16.84 -35.74
C TYR A 287 15.95 -15.95 -34.74
N TYR A 288 14.75 -16.37 -34.36
CA TYR A 288 13.97 -15.75 -33.28
C TYR A 288 14.14 -16.57 -31.99
N PRO A 289 14.45 -15.94 -30.84
CA PRO A 289 14.72 -16.64 -29.60
C PRO A 289 13.44 -17.21 -28.98
N PHE A 290 13.61 -17.89 -27.84
CA PHE A 290 12.48 -18.24 -26.99
C PHE A 290 12.36 -17.23 -25.83
N VAL A 291 11.16 -17.13 -25.27
CA VAL A 291 10.87 -16.31 -24.08
C VAL A 291 9.91 -17.05 -23.16
N GLY A 292 10.24 -17.11 -21.87
CA GLY A 292 9.30 -17.49 -20.81
C GLY A 292 8.62 -16.25 -20.23
N LYS A 293 7.29 -16.28 -20.05
CA LYS A 293 6.56 -15.21 -19.36
C LYS A 293 5.24 -15.68 -18.77
N LYS A 294 4.72 -14.90 -17.81
CA LYS A 294 3.38 -15.06 -17.23
C LYS A 294 2.28 -14.59 -18.20
N TRP A 295 1.16 -15.33 -18.24
CA TRP A 295 -0.10 -14.96 -18.86
C TRP A 295 -1.25 -15.11 -17.86
N HIS A 296 -2.32 -14.33 -18.07
CA HIS A 296 -3.55 -14.43 -17.28
C HIS A 296 -4.76 -14.80 -18.15
N ALA A 297 -5.53 -15.83 -17.77
CA ALA A 297 -6.75 -16.22 -18.47
C ALA A 297 -7.96 -16.28 -17.53
N PHE A 298 -9.07 -15.67 -17.93
CA PHE A 298 -10.33 -15.78 -17.22
C PHE A 298 -11.04 -17.08 -17.62
N ALA A 299 -11.44 -17.87 -16.63
CA ALA A 299 -12.09 -19.17 -16.84
C ALA A 299 -13.36 -19.04 -17.70
N GLY A 300 -13.57 -20.00 -18.60
CA GLY A 300 -14.77 -20.08 -19.45
C GLY A 300 -14.81 -19.07 -20.60
N ARG A 301 -13.72 -18.32 -20.83
CA ARG A 301 -13.57 -17.40 -21.98
C ARG A 301 -12.64 -17.98 -23.05
N MET A 302 -13.08 -17.92 -24.30
CA MET A 302 -12.32 -18.39 -25.46
C MET A 302 -11.50 -17.28 -26.14
N ASP A 303 -11.63 -16.04 -25.68
CA ASP A 303 -11.07 -14.82 -26.26
C ASP A 303 -10.09 -14.10 -25.34
N ASN A 304 -9.53 -14.79 -24.33
CA ASN A 304 -8.50 -14.17 -23.48
C ASN A 304 -7.28 -13.80 -24.34
N LEU A 305 -6.77 -12.58 -24.19
CA LEU A 305 -5.61 -12.12 -24.94
C LEU A 305 -4.31 -12.61 -24.28
N ALA A 306 -3.36 -13.07 -25.09
CA ALA A 306 -2.01 -13.42 -24.65
C ALA A 306 -1.33 -12.24 -23.94
N GLY A 307 -0.62 -12.49 -22.84
CA GLY A 307 -0.05 -11.45 -21.97
C GLY A 307 -0.64 -11.50 -20.55
N ASP A 308 0.00 -10.79 -19.63
CA ASP A 308 -0.46 -10.66 -18.24
C ASP A 308 -1.61 -9.65 -18.13
N GLU A 309 -2.31 -9.59 -16.98
CA GLU A 309 -3.47 -8.71 -16.79
C GLU A 309 -3.19 -7.22 -16.95
N GLY A 310 -1.99 -6.78 -16.55
CA GLY A 310 -1.53 -5.39 -16.68
C GLY A 310 -0.79 -5.04 -17.97
N ASP A 311 -0.60 -5.98 -18.91
CA ASP A 311 0.19 -5.71 -20.12
C ASP A 311 -0.55 -4.74 -21.06
N SER A 312 0.02 -3.57 -21.38
CA SER A 312 -0.59 -2.61 -22.32
C SER A 312 -0.65 -3.13 -23.77
N THR A 313 0.15 -4.15 -24.09
CA THR A 313 0.31 -4.73 -25.45
C THR A 313 -0.34 -6.11 -25.61
N ARG A 314 -1.26 -6.49 -24.70
CA ARG A 314 -1.93 -7.81 -24.73
C ARG A 314 -2.45 -8.18 -26.11
N GLY A 315 -2.28 -9.45 -26.45
CA GLY A 315 -2.65 -10.06 -27.71
C GLY A 315 -1.54 -10.03 -28.77
N THR A 316 -0.47 -9.25 -28.57
CA THR A 316 0.69 -9.21 -29.48
C THR A 316 1.98 -9.54 -28.75
N ILE A 317 2.80 -10.40 -29.34
CA ILE A 317 4.10 -10.84 -28.79
C ILE A 317 5.18 -10.50 -29.82
N TYR A 318 6.21 -9.79 -29.38
CA TYR A 318 7.35 -9.43 -30.21
C TYR A 318 8.55 -10.33 -29.92
N LEU A 319 9.15 -10.92 -30.96
CA LEU A 319 10.42 -11.65 -30.86
C LEU A 319 11.48 -10.94 -31.70
N PRO A 320 12.63 -10.57 -31.13
CA PRO A 320 13.74 -9.97 -31.88
C PRO A 320 14.45 -11.02 -32.75
N CYS A 321 14.95 -10.61 -33.90
CA CYS A 321 15.79 -11.42 -34.75
C CYS A 321 17.24 -11.37 -34.25
N VAL A 322 17.77 -12.51 -33.83
CA VAL A 322 19.18 -12.66 -33.50
C VAL A 322 19.93 -13.03 -34.79
N CYS A 323 20.76 -12.11 -35.27
CA CYS A 323 21.55 -12.30 -36.48
C CYS A 323 22.55 -13.45 -36.36
N SER A 324 22.88 -14.08 -37.49
CA SER A 324 23.96 -15.04 -37.59
C SER A 324 25.28 -14.46 -37.09
N GLY A 325 26.04 -15.27 -36.35
CA GLY A 325 27.31 -14.87 -35.76
C GLY A 325 27.22 -14.08 -34.45
N SER A 326 26.01 -13.78 -33.95
CA SER A 326 25.84 -13.14 -32.63
C SER A 326 26.28 -14.04 -31.47
N LEU A 327 26.11 -15.36 -31.58
CA LEU A 327 26.47 -16.31 -30.54
C LEU A 327 27.96 -16.70 -30.60
N GLN A 328 28.66 -16.50 -29.49
CA GLN A 328 30.08 -16.82 -29.32
C GLN A 328 30.26 -17.96 -28.31
N SER A 329 31.24 -18.84 -28.53
CA SER A 329 31.50 -19.97 -27.61
C SER A 329 32.14 -19.47 -26.33
N THR A 330 31.58 -19.87 -25.19
CA THR A 330 32.16 -19.62 -23.87
C THR A 330 33.37 -20.53 -23.66
N SER A 331 34.28 -20.08 -22.80
CA SER A 331 35.48 -20.82 -22.45
C SER A 331 35.39 -21.38 -21.03
N VAL A 332 35.95 -22.59 -20.84
CA VAL A 332 35.99 -23.25 -19.53
C VAL A 332 37.12 -22.76 -18.62
N SER A 333 38.11 -22.01 -19.15
CA SER A 333 39.34 -21.67 -18.42
C SER A 333 39.77 -20.21 -18.53
N ARG A 334 39.01 -19.38 -19.25
CA ARG A 334 39.24 -17.94 -19.40
C ARG A 334 37.91 -17.24 -19.66
N ASP A 335 37.84 -15.99 -19.24
CA ASP A 335 36.68 -15.14 -19.49
C ASP A 335 36.51 -14.88 -20.98
N THR A 336 35.27 -14.71 -21.41
CA THR A 336 34.87 -14.56 -22.81
C THR A 336 34.19 -13.20 -22.98
N ALA A 337 34.83 -12.30 -23.73
CA ALA A 337 34.25 -11.02 -24.10
C ALA A 337 33.34 -11.17 -25.32
N VAL A 338 32.05 -10.92 -25.14
CA VAL A 338 31.01 -11.04 -26.17
C VAL A 338 30.55 -9.66 -26.58
N GLN A 339 30.56 -9.38 -27.88
CA GLN A 339 30.20 -8.10 -28.49
C GLN A 339 29.21 -8.31 -29.61
N PHE A 340 28.54 -7.24 -30.05
CA PHE A 340 27.71 -7.29 -31.26
C PHE A 340 28.53 -7.66 -32.50
N PRO A 341 27.97 -8.47 -33.42
CA PRO A 341 28.64 -8.79 -34.67
C PRO A 341 28.75 -7.56 -35.57
N ALA A 342 29.75 -7.54 -36.46
CA ALA A 342 30.02 -6.41 -37.36
C ALA A 342 28.79 -6.02 -38.22
N ALA A 343 27.94 -6.99 -38.58
CA ALA A 343 26.71 -6.72 -39.32
C ALA A 343 25.70 -5.88 -38.51
N THR A 344 25.57 -6.14 -37.21
CA THR A 344 24.71 -5.36 -36.31
C THR A 344 25.25 -3.95 -36.12
N LEU A 345 26.58 -3.81 -35.94
CA LEU A 345 27.24 -2.51 -35.79
C LEU A 345 27.20 -1.66 -37.07
N ALA A 346 27.19 -2.30 -38.25
CA ALA A 346 27.03 -1.59 -39.52
C ALA A 346 25.66 -0.91 -39.65
N VAL A 347 24.61 -1.51 -39.05
CA VAL A 347 23.25 -0.95 -39.02
C VAL A 347 23.09 0.04 -37.87
N ASN A 348 23.68 -0.26 -36.71
CA ASN A 348 23.59 0.55 -35.49
C ASN A 348 24.99 0.90 -34.94
N PRO A 349 25.70 1.88 -35.53
CA PRO A 349 27.07 2.22 -35.12
C PRO A 349 27.19 2.70 -33.66
N ALA A 350 26.12 3.28 -33.09
CA ALA A 350 26.08 3.74 -31.71
C ALA A 350 26.19 2.60 -30.67
N LEU A 351 26.02 1.34 -31.09
CA LEU A 351 26.17 0.17 -30.23
C LEU A 351 27.63 -0.29 -30.09
N ALA A 352 28.57 0.37 -30.79
CA ALA A 352 29.99 0.05 -30.70
C ALA A 352 30.48 0.19 -29.24
N GLY A 353 31.21 -0.83 -28.76
CA GLY A 353 31.70 -0.89 -27.39
C GLY A 353 30.76 -1.58 -26.39
N THR A 354 29.51 -1.91 -26.77
CA THR A 354 28.66 -2.78 -25.95
C THR A 354 29.32 -4.15 -25.77
N MET A 355 29.44 -4.62 -24.53
CA MET A 355 30.18 -5.85 -24.22
C MET A 355 29.61 -6.59 -23.00
N LEU A 356 29.63 -7.91 -23.07
CA LEU A 356 29.35 -8.83 -21.95
C LEU A 356 30.62 -9.63 -21.65
N VAL A 357 31.06 -9.68 -20.39
CA VAL A 357 32.29 -10.39 -19.99
C VAL A 357 31.91 -11.65 -19.22
N VAL A 358 31.72 -12.75 -19.95
CA VAL A 358 31.24 -14.03 -19.40
C VAL A 358 32.39 -14.76 -18.74
N PRO A 359 32.34 -15.01 -17.42
CA PRO A 359 33.46 -15.65 -16.76
C PRO A 359 33.64 -17.10 -17.21
N ALA A 360 34.87 -17.59 -17.05
CA ALA A 360 35.21 -18.96 -17.37
C ALA A 360 34.25 -19.95 -16.70
N ASN A 361 33.73 -20.90 -17.49
CA ASN A 361 32.88 -21.99 -16.99
C ASN A 361 31.56 -21.53 -16.32
N SER A 362 31.11 -20.28 -16.51
CA SER A 362 29.94 -19.73 -15.80
C SER A 362 28.58 -19.97 -16.45
N LEU A 363 28.51 -20.31 -17.74
CA LEU A 363 27.25 -20.64 -18.41
C LEU A 363 26.90 -22.11 -18.19
N PHE A 364 25.67 -22.41 -17.76
CA PHE A 364 25.24 -23.80 -17.56
C PHE A 364 23.71 -23.98 -17.67
N SER A 365 23.29 -25.22 -17.88
CA SER A 365 21.87 -25.62 -17.93
C SER A 365 21.39 -26.17 -16.58
N ASP A 366 20.08 -26.29 -16.39
CA ASP A 366 19.45 -26.74 -15.13
C ASP A 366 19.91 -28.15 -14.70
N ASP A 367 20.34 -28.99 -15.64
CA ASP A 367 20.91 -30.32 -15.39
C ASP A 367 22.39 -30.31 -14.94
N GLY A 368 23.04 -29.14 -14.98
CA GLY A 368 24.43 -28.92 -14.59
C GLY A 368 25.43 -29.00 -15.73
N THR A 369 24.98 -29.23 -16.97
CA THR A 369 25.85 -29.19 -18.15
C THR A 369 26.42 -27.77 -18.32
N ARG A 370 27.75 -27.64 -18.26
CA ARG A 370 28.45 -26.35 -18.37
C ARG A 370 28.96 -26.08 -19.78
N GLY A 371 29.07 -24.80 -20.13
CA GLY A 371 29.53 -24.30 -21.42
C GLY A 371 28.38 -23.98 -22.37
N GLY A 372 28.71 -23.84 -23.65
CA GLY A 372 27.77 -23.42 -24.69
C GLY A 372 28.16 -22.07 -25.29
N LYS A 373 27.24 -21.50 -26.07
CA LYS A 373 27.39 -20.20 -26.72
C LYS A 373 26.44 -19.17 -26.11
N ILE A 374 26.89 -17.93 -26.13
CA ILE A 374 26.15 -16.77 -25.64
C ILE A 374 26.40 -15.57 -26.55
N GLY A 375 25.38 -14.75 -26.74
CA GLY A 375 25.40 -13.60 -27.63
C GLY A 375 24.34 -12.58 -27.26
N MET A 376 24.34 -11.46 -27.96
CA MET A 376 23.38 -10.38 -27.73
C MET A 376 22.82 -9.81 -29.03
N ALA A 377 21.58 -9.31 -28.98
CA ALA A 377 20.91 -8.58 -30.07
C ALA A 377 20.20 -7.33 -29.53
N PRO A 378 20.16 -6.20 -30.25
CA PRO A 378 19.39 -5.03 -29.84
C PRO A 378 17.89 -5.29 -30.01
N VAL A 379 17.08 -4.70 -29.14
CA VAL A 379 15.62 -4.79 -29.16
C VAL A 379 15.05 -3.38 -28.99
N ALA A 380 14.02 -3.06 -29.77
CA ALA A 380 13.34 -1.77 -29.62
C ALA A 380 12.58 -1.73 -28.28
N PRO A 381 12.73 -0.68 -27.44
CA PRO A 381 12.08 -0.59 -26.13
C PRO A 381 10.54 -0.66 -26.16
N ASP A 382 9.91 -0.29 -27.28
CA ASP A 382 8.46 -0.35 -27.49
C ASP A 382 7.97 -1.71 -28.05
N ARG A 383 8.88 -2.66 -28.32
CA ARG A 383 8.58 -3.95 -28.96
C ARG A 383 9.23 -5.12 -28.21
N LEU A 384 8.96 -5.14 -26.91
CA LEU A 384 9.45 -6.16 -25.98
C LEU A 384 8.42 -7.29 -25.80
N PRO A 385 8.85 -8.48 -25.35
CA PRO A 385 7.94 -9.57 -25.01
C PRO A 385 6.96 -9.24 -23.86
N SER A 386 7.35 -8.33 -22.98
CA SER A 386 6.54 -7.74 -21.90
C SER A 386 6.85 -6.24 -21.81
N PRO A 387 5.88 -5.38 -21.48
CA PRO A 387 6.11 -3.95 -21.34
C PRO A 387 7.13 -3.69 -20.22
N LEU A 388 7.83 -2.56 -20.32
CA LEU A 388 8.66 -2.04 -19.24
C LEU A 388 7.76 -1.55 -18.09
N PRO A 389 8.26 -1.52 -16.84
CA PRO A 389 7.58 -0.85 -15.74
C PRO A 389 7.21 0.60 -16.09
N GLU A 390 6.11 1.10 -15.53
CA GLU A 390 5.69 2.48 -15.75
C GLU A 390 6.80 3.46 -15.34
N GLY A 391 7.07 4.46 -16.18
CA GLY A 391 8.15 5.43 -15.98
C GLY A 391 9.52 5.00 -16.49
N LEU A 392 9.74 3.72 -16.81
CA LEU A 392 11.01 3.24 -17.36
C LEU A 392 11.04 3.39 -18.89
N ASN A 393 11.94 4.24 -19.40
CA ASN A 393 12.07 4.52 -20.84
C ASN A 393 13.55 4.47 -21.30
N PRO A 394 14.19 3.28 -21.30
CA PRO A 394 15.60 3.15 -21.61
C PRO A 394 15.87 3.44 -23.10
N PRO A 395 17.00 4.09 -23.44
CA PRO A 395 17.36 4.36 -24.84
C PRO A 395 17.72 3.10 -25.63
N LEU A 396 18.02 1.99 -24.94
CA LEU A 396 18.40 0.73 -25.54
C LEU A 396 17.95 -0.43 -24.65
N VAL A 397 17.32 -1.43 -25.26
CA VAL A 397 17.17 -2.76 -24.67
C VAL A 397 18.00 -3.74 -25.49
N ILE A 398 18.70 -4.65 -24.81
CA ILE A 398 19.35 -5.80 -25.45
C ILE A 398 18.68 -7.09 -25.00
N THR A 399 18.71 -8.10 -25.84
CA THR A 399 18.47 -9.46 -25.42
C THR A 399 19.77 -10.25 -25.42
N ILE A 400 20.03 -11.02 -24.36
CA ILE A 400 21.15 -11.95 -24.22
C ILE A 400 20.59 -13.35 -24.41
N GLN A 401 21.15 -14.09 -25.37
CA GLN A 401 20.64 -15.37 -25.84
C GLN A 401 21.73 -16.43 -25.81
N THR A 402 21.34 -17.67 -25.61
CA THR A 402 22.25 -18.82 -25.50
C THR A 402 21.81 -19.99 -26.36
N ASP A 403 22.68 -20.98 -26.54
CA ASP A 403 22.37 -22.23 -27.25
C ASP A 403 21.87 -23.37 -26.36
N GLY A 404 21.57 -23.09 -25.09
CA GLY A 404 20.96 -24.05 -24.18
C GLY A 404 21.21 -23.78 -22.70
N GLY A 405 22.29 -23.06 -22.37
CA GLY A 405 22.55 -22.64 -20.98
C GLY A 405 21.54 -21.59 -20.52
N THR A 406 20.79 -21.88 -19.48
CA THR A 406 19.75 -21.01 -18.92
C THR A 406 20.23 -20.21 -17.70
N ASN A 407 21.40 -20.58 -17.14
CA ASN A 407 21.89 -20.02 -15.90
C ASN A 407 23.29 -19.43 -16.03
N LEU A 408 23.55 -18.41 -15.22
CA LEU A 408 24.87 -17.84 -15.00
C LEU A 408 25.30 -18.07 -13.55
N ASP A 409 26.51 -18.63 -13.41
CA ASP A 409 27.09 -19.05 -12.14
C ASP A 409 27.21 -17.89 -11.14
N ARG A 410 27.60 -16.72 -11.64
CA ARG A 410 27.66 -15.44 -10.92
C ARG A 410 27.19 -14.30 -11.84
N PRO A 411 26.81 -13.12 -11.31
CA PRO A 411 26.46 -11.97 -12.14
C PRO A 411 27.54 -11.68 -13.19
N VAL A 412 27.14 -11.54 -14.44
CA VAL A 412 28.03 -11.32 -15.57
C VAL A 412 28.10 -9.83 -15.88
N ALA A 413 29.31 -9.27 -15.86
CA ALA A 413 29.53 -7.85 -16.11
C ALA A 413 29.10 -7.46 -17.53
N VAL A 414 28.42 -6.32 -17.63
CA VAL A 414 27.89 -5.78 -18.88
C VAL A 414 28.23 -4.31 -19.03
N ILE A 415 28.53 -3.90 -20.25
CA ILE A 415 28.86 -2.53 -20.64
C ILE A 415 27.88 -2.11 -21.73
N PHE A 416 27.20 -0.98 -21.50
CA PHE A 416 26.31 -0.32 -22.45
C PHE A 416 26.89 1.01 -22.92
N PRO A 417 26.58 1.47 -24.15
CA PRO A 417 26.88 2.83 -24.56
C PRO A 417 26.06 3.83 -23.72
N ASN A 418 26.66 4.95 -23.35
CA ASN A 418 25.97 6.06 -22.68
C ASN A 418 25.19 6.89 -23.71
N LEU A 419 23.98 6.43 -24.04
CA LEU A 419 23.11 7.06 -25.03
C LEU A 419 22.24 8.15 -24.40
N PRO A 420 21.86 9.20 -25.16
CA PRO A 420 20.94 10.22 -24.67
C PRO A 420 19.62 9.63 -24.19
N ASP A 421 19.10 10.15 -23.08
CA ASP A 421 17.77 9.81 -22.57
C ASP A 421 16.70 10.12 -23.65
N PRO A 422 15.75 9.20 -23.94
CA PRO A 422 14.77 9.39 -25.01
C PRO A 422 13.77 10.52 -24.77
N VAL A 423 13.61 10.96 -23.51
CA VAL A 423 12.68 12.02 -23.09
C VAL A 423 13.40 13.36 -23.01
N THR A 424 14.52 13.42 -22.29
CA THR A 424 15.24 14.68 -22.02
C THR A 424 16.27 15.02 -23.08
N GLY A 425 16.81 14.01 -23.77
CA GLY A 425 17.93 14.16 -24.72
C GLY A 425 19.28 14.35 -24.05
N GLU A 426 19.38 14.22 -22.73
CA GLU A 426 20.61 14.40 -21.96
C GLU A 426 21.41 13.10 -21.84
N ILE A 427 22.74 13.22 -21.74
CA ILE A 427 23.67 12.10 -21.52
C ILE A 427 24.15 12.18 -20.07
N LEU A 428 24.24 11.04 -19.38
CA LEU A 428 24.68 11.00 -17.98
C LEU A 428 26.18 11.43 -17.87
N PRO A 429 26.55 12.29 -16.89
CA PRO A 429 27.93 12.73 -16.70
C PRO A 429 28.91 11.59 -16.32
N PRO A 430 30.23 11.75 -16.54
CA PRO A 430 31.23 10.81 -16.04
C PRO A 430 31.16 10.60 -14.53
N GLY A 431 31.20 9.35 -14.07
CA GLY A 431 31.07 8.99 -12.65
C GLY A 431 29.63 8.91 -12.12
N GLU A 432 28.64 9.33 -12.91
CA GLU A 432 27.21 9.28 -12.54
C GLU A 432 26.73 7.84 -12.34
N LYS A 433 25.76 7.64 -11.44
CA LYS A 433 25.16 6.33 -11.17
C LYS A 433 23.91 6.09 -12.03
N SER A 434 23.71 4.83 -12.40
CA SER A 434 22.51 4.34 -13.08
C SER A 434 22.21 2.91 -12.62
N ALA A 435 21.23 2.26 -13.25
CA ALA A 435 20.75 0.93 -12.87
C ALA A 435 20.66 -0.01 -14.08
N LEU A 436 20.99 -1.28 -13.86
CA LEU A 436 20.76 -2.37 -14.80
C LEU A 436 19.43 -3.04 -14.49
N TRP A 437 18.47 -2.93 -15.40
CA TRP A 437 17.18 -3.62 -15.33
C TRP A 437 17.23 -4.91 -16.16
N SER A 438 16.71 -6.02 -15.61
CA SER A 438 16.63 -7.30 -16.30
C SER A 438 15.23 -7.90 -16.20
N PHE A 439 14.71 -8.45 -17.29
CA PHE A 439 13.50 -9.24 -17.25
C PHE A 439 13.80 -10.61 -16.66
N ASN A 440 13.16 -10.92 -15.53
CA ASN A 440 13.27 -12.19 -14.85
C ASN A 440 12.22 -13.16 -15.40
N HIS A 441 12.67 -14.20 -16.11
CA HIS A 441 11.78 -15.17 -16.77
C HIS A 441 11.00 -16.04 -15.81
N ASP A 442 11.46 -16.13 -14.56
CA ASP A 442 10.91 -17.06 -13.60
C ASP A 442 9.86 -16.41 -12.70
N THR A 443 9.94 -15.09 -12.51
CA THR A 443 8.89 -14.25 -11.89
C THR A 443 7.97 -13.63 -12.95
N GLY A 444 8.47 -13.47 -14.19
CA GLY A 444 7.77 -12.83 -15.29
C GLY A 444 7.78 -11.31 -15.23
N GLU A 445 8.72 -10.71 -14.48
CA GLU A 445 8.76 -9.28 -14.15
C GLU A 445 10.12 -8.63 -14.45
N TRP A 446 10.16 -7.30 -14.58
CA TRP A 446 11.41 -6.55 -14.71
C TRP A 446 11.97 -6.24 -13.32
N GLU A 447 13.23 -6.58 -13.08
CA GLU A 447 13.88 -6.46 -11.77
C GLU A 447 15.21 -5.71 -11.88
N LEU A 448 15.54 -4.95 -10.83
CA LEU A 448 16.84 -4.32 -10.69
C LEU A 448 17.93 -5.38 -10.46
N SER A 449 18.86 -5.49 -11.39
CA SER A 449 19.97 -6.45 -11.33
C SER A 449 21.22 -5.90 -10.64
N GLY A 450 21.34 -4.59 -10.55
CA GLY A 450 22.34 -3.88 -9.75
C GLY A 450 22.74 -2.52 -10.33
N PRO A 451 23.54 -1.74 -9.59
CA PRO A 451 24.02 -0.44 -10.04
C PRO A 451 24.99 -0.54 -11.22
N MET A 452 25.02 0.55 -11.98
CA MET A 452 25.96 0.81 -13.05
C MET A 452 26.61 2.19 -12.81
N THR A 453 27.86 2.36 -13.24
CA THR A 453 28.59 3.62 -13.18
C THR A 453 28.99 4.07 -14.58
N VAL A 454 28.84 5.36 -14.88
CA VAL A 454 29.35 5.97 -16.11
C VAL A 454 30.88 6.01 -16.05
N THR A 455 31.54 5.49 -17.08
CA THR A 455 33.00 5.47 -17.17
C THR A 455 33.60 6.88 -17.08
N ALA A 456 34.85 6.99 -16.63
CA ALA A 456 35.53 8.28 -16.44
C ALA A 456 35.64 9.14 -17.71
N ASP A 457 35.54 8.52 -18.89
CA ASP A 457 35.50 9.20 -20.19
C ASP A 457 34.08 9.59 -20.66
N GLY A 458 33.04 9.26 -19.88
CA GLY A 458 31.64 9.57 -20.15
C GLY A 458 30.96 8.70 -21.21
N ASN A 459 31.65 7.73 -21.81
CA ASN A 459 31.17 7.06 -23.01
C ASN A 459 30.32 5.81 -22.75
N PHE A 460 30.47 5.17 -21.60
CA PHE A 460 29.84 3.87 -21.31
C PHE A 460 29.23 3.82 -19.92
N LEU A 461 28.18 3.03 -19.77
CA LEU A 461 27.66 2.57 -18.49
C LEU A 461 28.18 1.17 -18.23
N GLN A 462 28.93 0.98 -17.15
CA GLN A 462 29.47 -0.32 -16.76
C GLN A 462 28.80 -0.79 -15.47
N SER A 463 28.35 -2.06 -15.44
CA SER A 463 27.86 -2.68 -14.21
C SER A 463 28.96 -2.69 -13.14
N ASP A 464 28.60 -2.28 -11.92
CA ASP A 464 29.54 -2.21 -10.80
C ASP A 464 30.10 -3.61 -10.42
N PRO A 465 31.28 -3.69 -9.79
CA PRO A 465 31.88 -4.97 -9.42
C PRO A 465 30.94 -5.87 -8.61
N GLY A 466 30.76 -7.11 -9.05
CA GLY A 466 29.88 -8.08 -8.39
C GLY A 466 28.40 -7.98 -8.77
N THR A 467 28.03 -7.00 -9.61
CA THR A 467 26.68 -6.85 -10.17
C THR A 467 26.70 -7.22 -11.67
N GLY A 468 25.52 -7.34 -12.28
CA GLY A 468 25.40 -7.62 -13.70
C GLY A 468 24.28 -8.58 -14.06
N VAL A 469 24.38 -9.18 -15.24
CA VAL A 469 23.39 -10.09 -15.82
C VAL A 469 23.38 -11.41 -15.05
N ARG A 470 22.24 -11.76 -14.44
CA ARG A 470 22.10 -12.96 -13.59
C ARG A 470 21.61 -14.19 -14.37
N GLN A 471 20.95 -13.97 -15.50
CA GLN A 471 20.48 -14.99 -16.43
C GLN A 471 20.32 -14.40 -17.84
N PRO A 472 20.37 -15.22 -18.90
CA PRO A 472 20.01 -14.78 -20.25
C PRO A 472 18.57 -14.24 -20.29
N GLY A 473 18.33 -13.18 -21.06
CA GLY A 473 17.03 -12.52 -21.09
C GLY A 473 17.08 -11.14 -21.73
N TRP A 474 16.23 -10.23 -21.27
CA TRP A 474 16.17 -8.84 -21.74
C TRP A 474 16.75 -7.90 -20.69
N HIS A 475 17.57 -6.94 -21.11
CA HIS A 475 18.31 -6.07 -20.20
C HIS A 475 18.39 -4.64 -20.73
N ALA A 476 18.34 -3.65 -19.84
CA ALA A 476 18.40 -2.24 -20.20
C ALA A 476 19.08 -1.39 -19.11
N PRO A 477 19.91 -0.41 -19.48
CA PRO A 477 20.40 0.60 -18.55
C PRO A 477 19.37 1.74 -18.47
N ALA A 478 18.97 2.10 -17.26
CA ALA A 478 18.15 3.29 -17.02
C ALA A 478 18.25 3.70 -15.54
N PRO A 479 18.30 5.00 -15.23
CA PRO A 479 18.18 5.47 -13.85
C PRO A 479 16.90 4.95 -13.21
N GLY A 480 16.99 4.53 -11.96
CA GLY A 480 15.84 4.08 -11.18
C GLY A 480 16.25 3.15 -10.04
N THR A 481 15.35 2.99 -9.09
CA THR A 481 15.49 2.11 -7.93
C THR A 481 14.46 0.98 -8.03
N GLY A 482 14.80 -0.21 -7.53
CA GLY A 482 13.88 -1.35 -7.52
C GLY A 482 12.87 -1.19 -6.38
N GLY A 483 11.58 -1.05 -6.70
CA GLY A 483 10.50 -1.16 -5.72
C GLY A 483 10.01 -2.60 -5.64
N ASN A 484 10.12 -3.24 -4.47
CA ASN A 484 9.46 -4.51 -4.16
C ASN A 484 8.98 -4.45 -2.70
N GLY A 485 7.72 -4.79 -2.45
CA GLY A 485 7.18 -4.86 -1.09
C GLY A 485 7.73 -6.04 -0.28
N GLY A 486 8.26 -5.78 0.93
CA GLY A 486 8.38 -6.74 2.03
C GLY A 486 9.74 -6.90 2.74
N THR A 487 9.78 -6.47 4.02
CA THR A 487 10.70 -6.77 5.16
C THR A 487 12.13 -6.15 5.20
N GLU A 488 12.46 -5.55 6.36
CA GLU A 488 13.73 -4.95 6.89
C GLU A 488 15.03 -5.65 6.37
N ASP A 489 16.20 -5.02 6.15
CA ASP A 489 16.92 -3.86 6.73
C ASP A 489 18.16 -3.53 5.81
N PRO A 490 19.07 -2.57 6.08
CA PRO A 490 19.03 -1.15 5.67
C PRO A 490 20.30 -0.64 4.89
N GLU A 491 20.28 0.67 4.59
CA GLU A 491 21.42 1.58 4.32
C GLU A 491 22.20 1.51 2.98
N ASP A 492 22.00 2.53 2.13
CA ASP A 492 23.10 3.33 1.57
C ASP A 492 22.60 4.71 1.05
N PRO A 493 23.19 5.85 1.49
CA PRO A 493 22.82 7.20 1.03
C PRO A 493 23.70 7.74 -0.14
N PRO A 494 23.19 8.67 -0.96
CA PRO A 494 23.95 9.31 -2.04
C PRO A 494 24.83 10.50 -1.58
N GLU A 495 26.12 10.51 -2.00
CA GLU A 495 27.01 11.69 -2.14
C GLU A 495 26.74 12.38 -3.51
N ALA A 496 26.94 13.67 -3.83
CA ALA A 496 27.38 14.92 -3.19
C ALA A 496 26.99 16.11 -4.15
N PRO A 497 27.11 17.39 -3.75
CA PRO A 497 26.48 18.55 -4.39
C PRO A 497 27.23 19.18 -5.58
N LEU A 498 26.45 19.84 -6.45
CA LEU A 498 26.88 20.70 -7.55
C LEU A 498 27.56 21.99 -7.08
N ASP A 499 28.66 22.29 -7.79
CA ASP A 499 29.48 23.50 -7.75
C ASP A 499 28.69 24.72 -8.29
N ILE A 500 28.53 25.78 -7.49
CA ILE A 500 28.05 27.09 -7.98
C ILE A 500 29.24 28.05 -8.02
N THR A 501 29.77 28.25 -9.23
CA THR A 501 30.62 29.38 -9.56
C THR A 501 29.80 30.66 -9.65
N THR A 502 30.15 31.70 -8.89
CA THR A 502 29.86 33.08 -9.27
C THR A 502 31.14 33.92 -9.19
N GLU A 503 31.74 34.17 -10.36
CA GLU A 503 32.63 35.31 -10.56
C GLU A 503 31.83 36.62 -10.58
N GLY A 504 32.39 37.67 -9.97
CA GLY A 504 32.21 39.05 -10.41
C GLY A 504 31.70 40.05 -9.37
N ALA A 505 32.61 40.85 -8.79
CA ALA A 505 32.69 42.30 -9.03
C ALA A 505 33.60 43.01 -8.01
N ASP A 506 34.63 43.68 -8.54
CA ASP A 506 35.48 44.66 -7.88
C ASP A 506 34.70 45.77 -7.17
N ARG A 507 35.27 46.28 -6.04
CA ARG A 507 35.42 47.72 -5.75
C ARG A 507 36.32 47.96 -4.53
N GLU A 508 37.48 48.58 -4.78
CA GLU A 508 38.32 49.23 -3.77
C GLU A 508 37.63 50.45 -3.14
N GLN A 509 37.90 50.72 -1.84
CA GLN A 509 38.34 52.02 -1.27
C GLN A 509 38.52 51.94 0.29
N PRO A 510 39.30 52.84 0.95
CA PRO A 510 40.11 52.51 2.14
C PRO A 510 39.78 53.20 3.49
N GLY A 511 40.19 52.58 4.62
CA GLY A 511 40.44 53.16 5.98
C GLY A 511 39.33 52.98 7.05
N PRO A 512 39.59 52.89 8.40
CA PRO A 512 40.73 53.40 9.18
C PRO A 512 41.42 52.37 10.15
N PRO A 513 42.55 52.72 10.80
CA PRO A 513 43.29 51.82 11.70
C PRO A 513 42.87 51.97 13.18
N GLY A 514 42.60 50.84 13.84
CA GLY A 514 42.65 50.70 15.31
C GLY A 514 41.34 50.28 15.99
N GLN A 515 41.13 48.97 16.15
CA GLN A 515 40.37 48.36 17.26
C GLN A 515 41.00 46.99 17.62
N PRO A 516 41.13 46.63 18.91
CA PRO A 516 41.55 45.29 19.31
C PRO A 516 40.40 44.29 19.13
N GLY A 517 40.73 43.11 18.58
CA GLY A 517 39.88 41.99 18.15
C GLY A 517 38.44 41.92 18.68
N GLY A 518 37.48 42.08 17.77
CA GLY A 518 36.09 41.65 17.97
C GLY A 518 35.97 40.14 17.79
N GLN A 519 35.24 39.48 18.69
CA GLN A 519 34.83 38.09 18.52
C GLN A 519 33.72 38.01 17.47
N GLU A 520 33.96 37.34 16.34
CA GLU A 520 32.92 36.98 15.38
C GLU A 520 32.23 35.68 15.85
N GLU A 521 30.90 35.67 15.92
CA GLU A 521 30.11 34.45 16.17
C GLU A 521 30.20 33.54 14.92
N GLY A 522 30.59 32.27 15.10
CA GLY A 522 30.74 31.31 14.01
C GLY A 522 29.44 30.57 13.63
N PRO A 523 29.48 29.69 12.60
CA PRO A 523 28.30 28.99 12.08
C PRO A 523 27.73 27.93 13.05
N VAL A 524 26.41 27.70 12.96
CA VAL A 524 25.69 26.61 13.65
C VAL A 524 25.64 25.41 12.71
N MET A 525 25.98 24.22 13.20
CA MET A 525 26.20 23.01 12.40
C MET A 525 25.35 21.84 12.94
N GLN A 526 24.68 21.10 12.06
CA GLN A 526 23.97 19.86 12.41
C GLN A 526 24.91 18.65 12.38
N GLU A 527 24.48 17.57 13.04
CA GLU A 527 25.13 16.27 12.99
C GLU A 527 25.21 15.76 11.53
N GLY A 528 26.43 15.65 11.00
CA GLY A 528 26.70 15.30 9.60
C GLY A 528 27.22 16.46 8.72
N ASP A 529 27.20 17.71 9.20
CA ASP A 529 27.70 18.87 8.45
C ASP A 529 29.25 18.96 8.48
N ASN A 530 29.85 19.40 7.37
CA ASN A 530 31.29 19.64 7.21
C ASN A 530 31.60 21.14 7.14
N LEU A 531 32.58 21.63 7.94
CA LEU A 531 33.04 23.03 7.89
C LEU A 531 34.52 23.11 7.54
N ASN A 532 34.81 23.84 6.46
CA ASN A 532 36.17 24.18 6.04
C ASN A 532 36.49 25.62 6.40
N ILE A 533 37.54 25.83 7.22
CA ILE A 533 38.02 27.16 7.60
C ILE A 533 39.37 27.43 6.92
N VAL A 534 39.39 28.43 6.05
CA VAL A 534 40.58 28.85 5.29
C VAL A 534 41.01 30.24 5.73
N SER A 535 42.28 30.42 6.13
CA SER A 535 42.83 31.75 6.41
C SER A 535 43.80 32.16 5.31
N ASN A 536 43.70 33.42 4.89
CA ASN A 536 44.61 34.04 3.93
C ASN A 536 45.90 34.58 4.57
N LYS A 537 46.05 34.46 5.90
CA LYS A 537 47.25 34.92 6.62
C LYS A 537 48.35 33.85 6.55
N PRO A 538 49.57 34.17 6.04
CA PRO A 538 50.64 33.19 5.91
C PRO A 538 51.20 32.77 7.27
N GLY A 539 51.34 31.45 7.48
CA GLY A 539 51.91 30.88 8.70
C GLY A 539 50.95 30.76 9.89
N VAL A 540 49.63 30.74 9.65
CA VAL A 540 48.63 30.49 10.69
C VAL A 540 48.70 29.04 11.20
N GLU A 541 48.81 28.89 12.51
CA GLU A 541 48.69 27.63 13.24
C GLU A 541 47.32 27.60 13.96
N TRP A 542 46.51 26.58 13.66
CA TRP A 542 45.16 26.43 14.19
C TRP A 542 45.14 25.51 15.41
N ASN A 543 44.55 25.98 16.51
CA ASN A 543 44.30 25.21 17.73
C ASN A 543 42.79 25.10 17.96
N VAL A 544 42.27 23.88 18.07
CA VAL A 544 40.85 23.65 18.32
C VAL A 544 40.66 23.10 19.72
N THR A 545 39.84 23.77 20.51
CA THR A 545 39.38 23.29 21.81
C THR A 545 38.00 22.65 21.60
N ALA A 546 38.02 21.32 21.43
CA ALA A 546 36.83 20.47 21.33
C ALA A 546 37.02 19.25 22.26
N PRO A 547 35.95 18.53 22.64
CA PRO A 547 36.09 17.19 23.23
C PRO A 547 36.92 16.30 22.27
N PRO A 548 37.73 15.37 22.80
CA PRO A 548 38.72 14.65 22.02
C PRO A 548 38.11 13.86 20.84
N GLY A 549 38.64 14.06 19.62
CA GLY A 549 38.35 13.21 18.45
C GLY A 549 37.89 13.87 17.14
N SER A 550 37.81 15.20 17.02
CA SER A 550 37.03 15.86 15.96
C SER A 550 37.80 16.84 15.02
N VAL A 551 39.13 16.77 14.93
CA VAL A 551 39.90 17.82 14.22
C VAL A 551 41.16 17.28 13.55
N SER A 552 41.37 17.62 12.27
CA SER A 552 42.68 17.57 11.61
C SER A 552 43.10 18.99 11.19
N THR A 553 44.34 19.37 11.47
CA THR A 553 44.88 20.68 11.07
C THR A 553 46.11 20.51 10.18
N SER A 554 46.20 21.39 9.18
CA SER A 554 47.37 21.54 8.32
C SER A 554 47.75 23.03 8.24
N PRO A 555 49.01 23.39 7.95
CA PRO A 555 49.43 24.79 7.92
C PRO A 555 48.60 25.59 6.90
N GLY A 556 47.87 26.61 7.37
CA GLY A 556 47.01 27.46 6.53
C GLY A 556 45.55 26.99 6.33
N THR A 557 45.16 25.78 6.78
CA THR A 557 43.78 25.27 6.62
C THR A 557 43.38 24.37 7.78
N ALA A 558 42.21 24.63 8.37
CA ALA A 558 41.61 23.77 9.39
C ALA A 558 40.30 23.19 8.84
N ASN A 559 40.25 21.86 8.70
CA ASN A 559 39.05 21.14 8.31
C ASN A 559 38.48 20.49 9.58
N ILE A 560 37.24 20.84 9.91
CA ILE A 560 36.56 20.35 11.09
C ILE A 560 35.33 19.57 10.63
N GLY A 561 35.48 18.25 10.60
CA GLY A 561 34.36 17.33 10.47
C GLY A 561 33.74 17.13 11.85
N ILE A 562 32.46 17.45 11.99
CA ILE A 562 31.72 17.11 13.22
C ILE A 562 31.31 15.65 13.10
N VAL A 563 32.18 14.76 13.57
CA VAL A 563 31.89 13.34 13.69
C VAL A 563 31.07 13.13 14.96
N ALA A 564 29.84 12.64 14.81
CA ALA A 564 29.09 12.07 15.92
C ALA A 564 29.82 10.83 16.42
N VAL A 565 30.57 10.98 17.51
CA VAL A 565 31.15 9.84 18.23
C VAL A 565 29.99 9.12 18.92
N GLY A 566 29.79 7.85 18.55
CA GLY A 566 28.80 6.95 19.14
C GLY A 566 28.65 7.17 20.65
N GLY A 567 27.43 7.46 21.09
CA GLY A 567 27.04 7.49 22.49
C GLY A 567 27.60 8.62 23.38
N SER A 568 28.41 9.56 22.88
CA SER A 568 28.94 10.65 23.72
C SER A 568 27.95 11.81 23.90
N LYS A 569 27.18 11.68 24.99
CA LYS A 569 26.56 12.64 25.94
C LYS A 569 26.85 14.17 25.91
N THR A 570 27.40 14.81 24.87
CA THR A 570 27.89 16.20 25.02
C THR A 570 27.53 17.13 23.87
N ILE A 571 26.49 17.95 24.09
CA ILE A 571 26.40 19.30 23.51
C ILE A 571 27.59 20.11 24.05
N GLY A 572 28.35 20.77 23.17
CA GLY A 572 29.36 21.73 23.58
C GLY A 572 29.79 22.63 22.44
N ASP A 573 29.97 23.92 22.74
CA ASP A 573 30.58 24.90 21.84
C ASP A 573 32.00 24.44 21.49
N VAL A 574 32.27 24.19 20.20
CA VAL A 574 33.62 23.95 19.69
C VAL A 574 34.29 25.30 19.46
N THR A 575 35.38 25.59 20.15
CA THR A 575 36.11 26.85 20.00
C THR A 575 37.40 26.62 19.23
N ILE A 576 37.63 27.39 18.18
CA ILE A 576 38.77 27.28 17.26
C ILE A 576 39.56 28.58 17.35
N THR A 577 40.85 28.50 17.62
CA THR A 577 41.74 29.65 17.73
C THR A 577 42.89 29.52 16.73
N GLY A 578 42.97 30.43 15.77
CA GLY A 578 44.09 30.54 14.83
C GLY A 578 45.14 31.52 15.34
N THR A 579 46.39 31.09 15.48
CA THR A 579 47.52 31.93 15.90
C THR A 579 48.44 32.22 14.72
N TYR A 580 48.87 33.46 14.52
CA TYR A 580 49.74 33.83 13.40
C TYR A 580 50.79 34.89 13.77
N PRO A 581 51.89 35.00 13.01
CA PRO A 581 52.96 35.96 13.31
C PRO A 581 52.51 37.40 13.03
N GLY A 582 52.35 38.21 14.08
CA GLY A 582 52.10 39.64 13.99
C GLY A 582 53.38 40.46 14.10
N LYS A 583 53.34 41.73 13.65
CA LYS A 583 54.50 42.64 13.66
C LYS A 583 55.12 42.86 15.05
N ASN A 584 54.38 42.58 16.12
CA ASN A 584 54.78 42.79 17.51
C ASN A 584 54.75 41.51 18.36
N GLY A 585 54.62 40.33 17.74
CA GLY A 585 54.45 39.04 18.42
C GLY A 585 53.27 38.23 17.87
N PRO A 586 53.00 37.03 18.39
CA PRO A 586 51.90 36.17 17.92
C PRO A 586 50.54 36.84 18.17
N GLU A 587 49.70 36.90 17.15
CA GLU A 587 48.30 37.37 17.21
C GLU A 587 47.34 36.19 17.06
N THR A 588 46.11 36.28 17.57
CA THR A 588 45.12 35.18 17.57
C THR A 588 43.73 35.62 17.12
N ASP A 589 43.10 34.84 16.24
CA ASP A 589 41.67 34.93 15.88
C ASP A 589 40.91 33.74 16.48
N THR A 590 39.67 33.90 16.94
CA THR A 590 38.86 32.82 17.56
C THR A 590 37.46 32.72 16.95
N ILE A 591 37.02 31.49 16.62
CA ILE A 591 35.73 31.12 16.05
C ILE A 591 35.05 30.12 16.99
N LYS A 592 33.75 30.28 17.28
CA LYS A 592 32.95 29.31 18.05
C LYS A 592 31.90 28.64 17.18
N ILE A 593 31.76 27.32 17.27
CA ILE A 593 30.81 26.49 16.52
C ILE A 593 29.90 25.77 17.52
N THR A 594 28.59 25.76 17.25
CA THR A 594 27.60 25.05 18.06
C THR A 594 27.08 23.82 17.30
N ILE A 595 27.19 22.62 17.89
CA ILE A 595 26.73 21.34 17.31
C ILE A 595 25.31 21.03 17.78
N VAL A 596 24.41 20.64 16.86
CA VAL A 596 22.98 20.42 17.14
C VAL A 596 22.48 19.07 16.59
N PRO A 597 21.53 18.39 17.27
CA PRO A 597 21.06 17.04 16.89
C PRO A 597 20.15 17.04 15.65
N LYS A 598 20.15 15.94 14.88
CA LYS A 598 19.22 15.73 13.75
C LYS A 598 17.80 15.43 14.27
N LEU A 599 16.81 16.10 13.68
CA LEU A 599 15.40 15.99 14.01
C LEU A 599 14.59 15.83 12.70
N GLN A 600 13.67 14.87 12.63
CA GLN A 600 12.84 14.64 11.45
C GLN A 600 11.37 14.43 11.83
N ILE A 601 10.47 14.69 10.89
CA ILE A 601 9.04 14.40 11.01
C ILE A 601 8.43 13.82 9.72
N ALA A 602 7.40 12.99 9.89
CA ALA A 602 6.63 12.37 8.80
C ALA A 602 5.16 12.12 9.17
N VAL A 603 4.32 11.95 8.14
CA VAL A 603 2.90 11.55 8.19
C VAL A 603 2.68 10.46 7.12
N ASP A 604 1.64 9.63 7.27
CA ASP A 604 1.28 8.59 6.28
C ASP A 604 0.56 9.23 5.09
N ARG A 605 1.33 9.87 4.21
CA ARG A 605 0.84 10.64 3.07
C ARG A 605 0.34 9.72 1.98
N ASN A 606 1.01 8.59 1.74
CA ASN A 606 0.64 7.64 0.70
C ASN A 606 -0.62 6.81 1.10
N ARG A 607 -0.99 6.79 2.39
CA ARG A 607 -2.13 6.05 2.97
C ARG A 607 -1.98 4.53 2.84
N ASP A 608 -0.77 4.01 3.05
CA ASP A 608 -0.50 2.57 3.07
C ASP A 608 -0.61 1.96 4.49
N GLY A 609 -0.77 2.80 5.52
CA GLY A 609 -0.91 2.39 6.91
C GLY A 609 0.41 2.45 7.70
N VAL A 610 1.53 2.82 7.08
CA VAL A 610 2.85 2.98 7.68
C VAL A 610 3.27 4.45 7.55
N VAL A 611 3.92 5.00 8.56
CA VAL A 611 4.55 6.32 8.44
C VAL A 611 6.03 6.09 8.18
N SER A 612 6.50 6.40 6.96
CA SER A 612 7.90 6.32 6.56
C SER A 612 8.56 7.70 6.54
N PHE A 613 9.90 7.72 6.60
CA PHE A 613 10.70 8.96 6.45
C PHE A 613 11.40 9.01 5.08
N ASP A 614 10.80 8.39 4.07
CA ASP A 614 11.27 8.33 2.69
C ASP A 614 10.39 9.18 1.74
N VAL A 615 10.60 9.03 0.44
CA VAL A 615 9.93 9.82 -0.60
C VAL A 615 8.43 9.55 -0.73
N ASP A 616 7.94 8.42 -0.25
CA ASP A 616 6.52 8.05 -0.37
C ASP A 616 5.66 8.91 0.57
N ASP A 617 6.20 9.23 1.75
CA ASP A 617 5.55 10.05 2.78
C ASP A 617 6.05 11.50 2.83
N GLU A 618 7.00 11.85 1.97
CA GLU A 618 7.48 13.22 1.85
C GLU A 618 6.36 14.16 1.36
N THR A 619 6.19 15.28 2.07
CA THR A 619 5.24 16.33 1.71
C THR A 619 5.96 17.56 1.16
N SER A 620 5.28 18.32 0.29
CA SER A 620 5.79 19.58 -0.24
C SER A 620 4.64 20.58 -0.46
N PRO A 621 4.91 21.86 -0.78
CA PRO A 621 3.86 22.82 -1.11
C PRO A 621 2.96 22.38 -2.28
N SER A 622 3.49 21.59 -3.23
CA SER A 622 2.74 21.02 -4.35
C SER A 622 2.18 19.63 -4.08
N SER A 623 2.56 19.01 -2.96
CA SER A 623 2.35 17.61 -2.65
C SER A 623 1.99 17.45 -1.16
N LYS A 624 0.84 18.01 -0.78
CA LYS A 624 0.41 18.12 0.63
C LYS A 624 -0.22 16.83 1.14
N HIS A 625 -0.15 16.61 2.45
CA HIS A 625 -1.00 15.63 3.13
C HIS A 625 -2.38 16.23 3.39
N VAL A 626 -3.42 15.62 2.81
CA VAL A 626 -4.78 16.18 2.85
C VAL A 626 -5.65 15.42 3.84
N PHE A 627 -6.18 16.13 4.84
CA PHE A 627 -6.95 15.54 5.93
C PHE A 627 -8.15 16.44 6.30
N TRP A 628 -9.05 15.98 7.17
CA TRP A 628 -10.30 16.70 7.44
C TRP A 628 -10.35 17.39 8.81
N VAL A 629 -11.30 18.31 8.92
CA VAL A 629 -11.69 18.92 10.19
C VAL A 629 -12.54 17.92 10.99
N ASN A 630 -12.13 17.64 12.23
CA ASN A 630 -12.96 16.97 13.23
C ASN A 630 -14.15 17.88 13.54
N SER A 631 -15.31 17.56 12.98
CA SER A 631 -16.48 18.46 12.93
C SER A 631 -17.79 17.80 13.34
N ASP A 632 -17.76 16.50 13.61
CA ASP A 632 -18.79 15.72 14.28
C ASP A 632 -18.53 15.65 15.79
N SER A 633 -19.59 15.50 16.57
CA SER A 633 -19.50 15.26 18.01
C SER A 633 -19.79 13.79 18.24
N ASP A 634 -18.73 13.01 18.43
CA ASP A 634 -18.80 11.58 18.72
C ASP A 634 -19.01 11.34 20.22
N ASN A 635 -19.97 12.07 20.82
CA ASN A 635 -20.29 12.15 22.26
C ASN A 635 -20.80 10.81 22.89
N GLY A 636 -20.41 9.67 22.34
CA GLY A 636 -20.50 8.35 22.95
C GLY A 636 -19.26 8.08 23.79
N GLY A 637 -19.30 8.49 25.06
CA GLY A 637 -18.27 8.16 26.04
C GLY A 637 -18.01 6.66 26.15
N ILE A 638 -17.02 6.29 26.98
CA ILE A 638 -16.47 4.94 27.24
C ILE A 638 -17.50 3.93 27.82
N GLN A 639 -18.76 3.97 27.42
CA GLN A 639 -19.80 3.13 27.96
C GLN A 639 -20.00 1.91 27.08
N LYS A 640 -19.65 0.78 27.70
CA LYS A 640 -19.94 -0.60 27.32
C LYS A 640 -21.19 -0.70 26.45
N VAL A 641 -21.06 -1.48 25.37
CA VAL A 641 -22.01 -1.87 24.31
C VAL A 641 -23.45 -2.22 24.78
N ASN A 642 -23.74 -2.26 26.08
CA ASN A 642 -24.98 -2.79 26.64
C ASN A 642 -25.97 -1.75 27.20
N ASP A 643 -25.64 -0.46 27.35
CA ASP A 643 -26.48 0.48 28.13
C ASP A 643 -26.97 1.75 27.41
N LEU A 644 -26.69 1.94 26.12
CA LEU A 644 -27.26 3.09 25.39
C LEU A 644 -28.71 2.82 24.98
N LYS A 645 -29.57 3.86 24.99
CA LYS A 645 -30.94 3.84 24.45
C LYS A 645 -31.03 4.84 23.31
N ILE A 646 -31.82 4.55 22.26
CA ILE A 646 -32.01 5.43 21.09
C ILE A 646 -32.49 6.86 21.43
N GLY A 647 -33.01 7.10 22.64
CA GLY A 647 -33.51 8.40 23.08
C GLY A 647 -32.47 9.41 23.58
N ASP A 648 -31.25 8.99 23.93
CA ASP A 648 -30.23 9.88 24.53
C ASP A 648 -29.23 10.44 23.51
N LEU A 649 -29.32 10.03 22.24
CA LEU A 649 -28.56 10.63 21.15
C LEU A 649 -29.28 11.88 20.64
N GLY A 650 -29.29 12.90 21.50
CA GLY A 650 -29.43 14.28 21.06
C GLY A 650 -28.21 14.68 20.24
N TYR A 651 -28.09 14.15 19.01
CA TYR A 651 -27.12 14.63 18.04
C TYR A 651 -27.54 16.04 17.62
N VAL A 652 -26.97 17.03 18.30
CA VAL A 652 -27.09 18.44 17.97
C VAL A 652 -25.85 18.79 17.16
N ARG A 653 -26.01 18.99 15.85
CA ARG A 653 -25.02 19.71 15.04
C ARG A 653 -24.96 21.14 15.61
N GLY A 654 -24.03 21.39 16.53
CA GLY A 654 -23.99 22.65 17.27
C GLY A 654 -22.99 22.65 18.42
N ASP A 655 -22.79 21.52 19.09
CA ASP A 655 -21.69 21.36 20.04
C ASP A 655 -20.46 20.92 19.26
N ILE A 656 -19.84 21.92 18.66
CA ILE A 656 -18.56 21.83 17.97
C ILE A 656 -17.53 21.26 18.96
N ASP A 657 -17.08 20.02 18.74
CA ASP A 657 -16.06 19.37 19.58
C ASP A 657 -14.63 19.87 19.28
N ARG A 658 -14.49 21.09 18.73
CA ARG A 658 -13.19 21.79 18.59
C ARG A 658 -12.55 22.14 19.93
N ALA A 659 -13.25 21.89 21.05
CA ALA A 659 -13.00 22.47 22.36
C ALA A 659 -13.03 21.54 23.60
N PRO A 660 -13.02 20.20 23.54
CA PRO A 660 -12.54 19.41 24.67
C PRO A 660 -11.04 19.21 24.50
N SER A 661 -10.32 19.44 25.58
CA SER A 661 -8.97 18.94 25.75
C SER A 661 -8.95 17.40 25.89
N THR A 662 -9.81 16.63 25.22
CA THR A 662 -9.98 15.17 25.44
C THR A 662 -10.47 14.47 24.20
N ILE A 663 -9.94 13.28 23.92
CA ILE A 663 -10.53 12.35 22.95
C ILE A 663 -11.81 11.79 23.58
N GLN A 664 -12.98 11.96 22.95
CA GLN A 664 -14.28 11.73 23.60
C GLN A 664 -14.86 10.31 23.45
N GLY A 665 -14.07 9.37 22.93
CA GLY A 665 -14.49 7.98 22.81
C GLY A 665 -13.68 7.23 21.76
N LEU A 666 -14.06 5.99 21.50
CA LEU A 666 -13.40 5.18 20.46
C LEU A 666 -13.77 5.61 19.04
N GLY A 667 -14.94 6.25 18.85
CA GLY A 667 -15.37 6.79 17.54
C GLY A 667 -14.52 7.98 17.12
N ASP A 668 -14.27 8.90 18.06
CA ASP A 668 -13.47 10.11 17.86
C ASP A 668 -12.04 9.83 17.38
N LEU A 669 -11.50 8.64 17.66
CA LEU A 669 -10.19 8.21 17.14
C LEU A 669 -10.15 8.16 15.61
N GLU A 670 -11.29 8.01 14.93
CA GLU A 670 -11.38 7.98 13.46
C GLU A 670 -11.06 9.35 12.83
N ASP A 671 -11.00 10.44 13.62
CA ASP A 671 -10.64 11.81 13.21
C ASP A 671 -9.19 12.21 13.51
N PHE A 672 -8.39 11.25 13.99
CA PHE A 672 -6.98 11.47 14.27
C PHE A 672 -6.11 10.73 13.28
N ASP A 673 -5.07 11.41 12.80
CA ASP A 673 -3.99 10.80 12.04
C ASP A 673 -2.66 10.90 12.78
N ARG A 674 -1.66 10.12 12.35
CA ARG A 674 -0.35 10.01 13.00
C ARG A 674 0.62 11.04 12.43
N LEU A 675 1.34 11.71 13.31
CA LEU A 675 2.53 12.51 13.03
C LEU A 675 3.69 11.91 13.81
N VAL A 676 4.67 11.33 13.13
CA VAL A 676 5.82 10.67 13.76
C VAL A 676 7.00 11.62 13.74
N MET A 677 7.64 11.79 14.89
CA MET A 677 8.87 12.53 15.05
C MET A 677 10.00 11.56 15.35
N LYS A 678 11.09 11.65 14.59
CA LYS A 678 12.30 10.86 14.77
C LYS A 678 13.43 11.73 15.24
N GLY A 679 14.09 11.30 16.31
CA GLY A 679 15.22 12.01 16.92
C GLY A 679 16.29 11.02 17.35
N ASN A 680 17.54 11.47 17.44
CA ASN A 680 18.64 10.61 17.89
C ASN A 680 18.56 10.28 19.41
N ALA A 681 19.34 9.30 19.86
CA ALA A 681 19.29 8.79 21.24
C ALA A 681 19.67 9.83 22.34
N ILE A 682 20.12 11.04 21.99
CA ILE A 682 20.47 12.08 22.97
C ILE A 682 19.27 12.91 23.43
N PHE A 683 18.15 12.93 22.69
CA PHE A 683 16.97 13.75 23.01
C PHE A 683 16.48 13.62 24.47
N PRO A 684 16.37 12.42 25.07
CA PRO A 684 15.98 12.27 26.49
C PRO A 684 16.92 13.01 27.45
N GLN A 685 18.20 13.08 27.12
CA GLN A 685 19.23 13.72 27.93
C GLN A 685 19.20 15.24 27.76
N LEU A 686 18.86 15.74 26.56
CA LEU A 686 18.70 17.17 26.30
C LEU A 686 17.50 17.75 27.05
N LEU A 687 16.39 17.02 27.08
CA LEU A 687 15.22 17.39 27.89
C LEU A 687 15.58 17.50 29.38
N ASN A 688 16.40 16.59 29.89
CA ASN A 688 16.93 16.63 31.27
C ASN A 688 17.92 17.79 31.52
N ARG A 689 18.58 18.32 30.47
CA ARG A 689 19.50 19.48 30.54
C ARG A 689 18.81 20.82 30.28
N GLY A 690 17.49 20.85 30.28
CA GLY A 690 16.71 22.08 30.15
C GLY A 690 16.48 22.51 28.70
N TYR A 691 16.49 21.58 27.74
CA TYR A 691 15.92 21.80 26.41
C TYR A 691 14.43 21.42 26.40
N GLU A 692 13.70 21.93 25.41
CA GLU A 692 12.29 21.64 25.15
C GLU A 692 12.04 21.55 23.64
N ILE A 693 11.02 20.79 23.26
CA ILE A 693 10.56 20.64 21.88
C ILE A 693 9.33 21.52 21.68
N ARG A 694 9.29 22.26 20.58
CA ARG A 694 8.18 23.13 20.20
C ARG A 694 7.71 22.77 18.80
N LEU A 695 6.41 22.58 18.62
CA LEU A 695 5.82 22.58 17.28
C LEU A 695 5.65 24.03 16.85
N VAL A 696 6.18 24.39 15.68
CA VAL A 696 6.07 25.73 15.11
C VAL A 696 5.55 25.66 13.68
N GLU A 697 5.05 26.78 13.19
CA GLU A 697 4.78 26.97 11.76
C GLU A 697 6.04 27.49 11.06
N SER A 698 6.31 26.98 9.87
CA SER A 698 7.38 27.46 8.99
C SER A 698 6.90 28.72 8.23
N GLY A 699 7.35 29.92 8.64
CA GLY A 699 7.02 31.20 7.98
C GLY A 699 6.35 32.28 8.86
N ILE A 700 5.79 33.33 8.24
CA ILE A 700 5.18 34.48 8.94
C ILE A 700 3.65 34.33 9.05
N LYS A 701 3.20 33.90 10.24
CA LYS A 701 1.90 34.13 10.90
C LYS A 701 0.62 33.52 10.29
N VAL A 702 0.32 32.28 10.68
CA VAL A 702 -1.05 31.77 10.95
C VAL A 702 -1.04 31.02 12.31
N PRO A 703 -2.09 31.12 13.14
CA PRO A 703 -2.02 30.54 14.48
C PRO A 703 -2.24 29.01 14.48
N LEU A 704 -1.21 28.24 14.89
CA LEU A 704 -1.24 26.78 15.18
C LEU A 704 -2.40 26.31 16.08
N LYS A 705 -3.11 27.24 16.75
CA LYS A 705 -4.29 26.99 17.61
C LYS A 705 -5.43 26.21 16.92
N LYS A 706 -5.37 26.06 15.60
CA LYS A 706 -6.36 25.40 14.75
C LYS A 706 -6.06 23.92 14.44
N LEU A 707 -4.92 23.40 14.88
CA LEU A 707 -4.58 21.97 14.84
C LEU A 707 -4.69 21.42 16.27
N GLY A 708 -5.15 20.21 16.51
CA GLY A 708 -5.04 19.55 17.82
C GLY A 708 -3.90 18.53 17.80
N LEU A 709 -3.21 18.33 18.93
CA LEU A 709 -2.14 17.32 19.04
C LEU A 709 -2.23 16.56 20.36
N SER A 710 -2.11 15.24 20.31
CA SER A 710 -2.00 14.34 21.46
C SER A 710 -0.80 13.43 21.31
N MET A 711 -0.22 12.99 22.42
CA MET A 711 0.74 11.89 22.39
C MET A 711 0.00 10.55 22.38
N THR A 712 0.50 9.59 21.60
CA THR A 712 0.03 8.21 21.62
C THR A 712 0.17 7.58 23.03
N ALA A 713 -0.78 6.74 23.42
CA ALA A 713 -0.83 6.02 24.70
C ALA A 713 0.38 5.13 24.91
N ARG A 714 0.81 4.48 23.83
CA ARG A 714 2.02 3.68 23.71
C ARG A 714 2.73 4.09 22.45
N GLU A 715 4.03 3.82 22.38
CA GLU A 715 4.78 3.96 21.12
C GLU A 715 4.23 2.95 20.13
N ASP A 716 3.36 3.45 19.25
CA ASP A 716 2.75 2.74 18.15
C ASP A 716 2.61 3.73 17.01
N SER A 717 3.50 3.61 16.02
CA SER A 717 3.44 4.36 14.78
C SER A 717 2.51 3.72 13.75
N THR A 718 1.83 2.61 14.07
CA THR A 718 0.88 1.92 13.20
C THR A 718 -0.58 2.37 13.44
N LEU A 719 -1.52 1.95 12.59
CA LEU A 719 -2.97 2.11 12.82
C LEU A 719 -3.53 1.16 13.89
N GLY A 720 -2.69 0.64 14.79
CA GLY A 720 -3.09 -0.33 15.81
C GLY A 720 -4.23 0.16 16.70
N TYR A 721 -4.26 1.47 17.01
CA TYR A 721 -5.34 2.10 17.79
C TYR A 721 -6.69 2.16 17.06
N LEU A 722 -6.71 1.99 15.73
CA LEU A 722 -7.94 1.98 14.92
C LEU A 722 -8.35 0.59 14.44
N LEU A 723 -7.39 -0.27 14.12
CA LEU A 723 -7.65 -1.50 13.35
C LEU A 723 -7.40 -2.80 14.10
N THR A 724 -6.42 -2.88 15.01
CA THR A 724 -5.95 -4.19 15.50
C THR A 724 -5.89 -4.34 17.02
N ASN A 725 -5.89 -3.25 17.79
CA ASN A 725 -5.66 -3.28 19.23
C ASN A 725 -6.71 -2.50 20.04
N PRO A 726 -7.83 -3.13 20.43
CA PRO A 726 -8.87 -2.50 21.24
C PRO A 726 -8.37 -1.93 22.58
N SER A 727 -7.40 -2.58 23.23
CA SER A 727 -6.84 -2.09 24.49
C SER A 727 -6.02 -0.81 24.29
N LEU A 728 -5.28 -0.69 23.19
CA LEU A 728 -4.59 0.55 22.84
C LEU A 728 -5.59 1.67 22.51
N ALA A 729 -6.64 1.34 21.76
CA ALA A 729 -7.73 2.27 21.43
C ALA A 729 -8.40 2.82 22.70
N GLU A 730 -8.75 1.95 23.65
CA GLU A 730 -9.33 2.35 24.93
C GLU A 730 -8.37 3.22 25.75
N GLU A 731 -7.08 2.87 25.80
CA GLU A 731 -6.08 3.67 26.50
C GLU A 731 -5.92 5.06 25.86
N GLN A 732 -5.95 5.14 24.52
CA GLN A 732 -5.87 6.38 23.77
C GLN A 732 -7.10 7.26 23.96
N ALA A 733 -8.30 6.68 23.90
CA ALA A 733 -9.56 7.39 24.10
C ALA A 733 -9.72 7.96 25.51
N ASN A 734 -8.94 7.50 26.49
CA ASN A 734 -8.92 8.05 27.85
C ASN A 734 -7.92 9.22 28.03
N LYS A 735 -7.23 9.66 26.95
CA LYS A 735 -6.23 10.73 27.03
C LYS A 735 -6.79 12.14 26.83
N ILE A 736 -6.17 13.07 27.56
CA ILE A 736 -6.39 14.51 27.42
C ILE A 736 -5.56 15.03 26.23
N LEU A 737 -6.22 15.61 25.22
CA LEU A 737 -5.56 16.38 24.15
C LEU A 737 -4.84 17.58 24.78
N THR A 738 -3.56 17.73 24.47
CA THR A 738 -2.83 18.94 24.86
C THR A 738 -3.15 20.02 23.81
N PRO A 739 -3.72 21.17 24.18
CA PRO A 739 -3.94 22.25 23.20
C PRO A 739 -2.65 22.55 22.43
N THR A 740 -2.71 22.74 21.12
CA THR A 740 -1.55 23.20 20.33
C THR A 740 -1.06 24.55 20.80
N SER A 741 -1.93 25.41 21.34
CA SER A 741 -1.52 26.61 22.02
C SER A 741 -0.71 26.30 23.28
N ASP A 742 -0.91 25.20 23.97
CA ASP A 742 -0.03 24.84 25.09
C ASP A 742 1.33 24.41 24.56
N ILE A 743 1.40 23.59 23.50
CA ILE A 743 2.67 23.22 22.83
C ILE A 743 3.42 24.46 22.27
N ALA A 744 2.70 25.45 21.73
CA ALA A 744 3.26 26.69 21.17
C ALA A 744 3.41 27.84 22.19
N THR A 745 2.75 27.78 23.36
CA THR A 745 2.71 28.83 24.41
C THR A 745 3.17 28.31 25.79
N TYR A 746 3.98 27.25 25.84
CA TYR A 746 4.78 26.89 27.02
C TYR A 746 5.89 27.91 27.36
N ALA A 747 5.89 29.07 26.68
CA ALA A 747 6.88 30.13 26.80
C ALA A 747 6.87 30.94 28.12
N THR A 748 5.97 30.72 29.10
CA THR A 748 5.97 31.58 30.31
C THR A 748 5.77 30.94 31.69
N LYS A 749 5.30 29.69 31.85
CA LYS A 749 5.36 28.95 33.14
C LYS A 749 5.47 27.44 32.94
N PRO A 750 6.33 26.73 33.69
CA PRO A 750 6.66 25.35 33.41
C PRO A 750 5.59 24.38 33.95
N ARG A 751 4.88 23.71 33.04
CA ARG A 751 4.51 22.31 33.25
C ARG A 751 5.25 21.51 32.19
N SER A 752 6.32 20.84 32.61
CA SER A 752 6.99 19.84 31.79
C SER A 752 5.99 18.73 31.45
N ALA A 753 5.70 18.51 30.17
CA ALA A 753 5.36 17.15 29.77
C ALA A 753 6.62 16.32 30.07
N GLN A 754 6.55 15.45 31.08
CA GLN A 754 7.57 14.42 31.21
C GLN A 754 7.37 13.47 30.04
N ILE A 755 8.12 13.68 28.95
CA ILE A 755 8.33 12.64 27.95
C ILE A 755 9.21 11.59 28.65
N SER A 756 8.56 10.70 29.40
CA SER A 756 9.18 9.60 30.15
C SER A 756 9.39 8.35 29.29
N ARG A 757 8.90 8.39 28.05
CA ARG A 757 9.05 7.38 27.01
C ARG A 757 9.46 8.10 25.74
N PHE A 758 10.77 8.24 25.58
CA PHE A 758 11.38 8.13 24.28
C PHE A 758 11.81 6.66 24.25
N GLY A 759 11.25 5.86 23.35
CA GLY A 759 11.95 4.70 22.83
C GLY A 759 13.27 5.15 22.21
N ASP A 760 14.13 4.21 21.87
CA ASP A 760 15.50 4.52 21.48
C ASP A 760 15.62 5.39 20.18
N SER A 761 14.52 5.74 19.48
CA SER A 761 14.55 6.58 18.26
C SER A 761 13.31 7.41 17.84
N GLU A 762 12.05 7.14 18.26
CA GLU A 762 10.84 7.80 17.68
C GLU A 762 9.73 8.16 18.70
N ILE A 763 8.91 9.17 18.36
CA ILE A 763 7.69 9.57 19.09
C ILE A 763 6.53 9.74 18.11
N THR A 764 5.43 9.06 18.37
CA THR A 764 4.19 9.23 17.60
C THR A 764 3.22 10.17 18.31
N PHE A 765 2.79 11.19 17.59
CA PHE A 765 1.67 12.06 17.95
C PHE A 765 0.44 11.70 17.12
N LEU A 766 -0.74 11.98 17.67
CA LEU A 766 -2.00 12.00 16.95
C LEU A 766 -2.42 13.46 16.75
N PHE A 767 -2.78 13.83 15.53
CA PHE A 767 -3.26 15.18 15.20
C PHE A 767 -4.70 15.16 14.66
N GLU A 768 -5.42 16.24 14.93
CA GLU A 768 -6.76 16.51 14.39
C GLU A 768 -6.79 17.91 13.74
N GLY A 769 -7.60 18.08 12.70
CA GLY A 769 -7.93 19.39 12.16
C GLY A 769 -9.07 20.04 12.95
N ARG A 770 -8.89 21.25 13.51
CA ARG A 770 -9.98 21.97 14.21
C ARG A 770 -10.66 23.02 13.35
N GLU A 771 -9.91 23.60 12.42
CA GLU A 771 -10.43 24.51 11.41
C GLU A 771 -9.75 24.22 10.08
N ALA A 772 -10.45 24.52 8.97
CA ALA A 772 -9.88 24.35 7.64
C ALA A 772 -8.80 25.41 7.39
N ASP A 773 -7.60 24.96 7.03
CA ASP A 773 -6.45 25.79 6.69
C ASP A 773 -5.35 24.93 6.05
N GLU A 774 -4.37 25.59 5.44
CA GLU A 774 -3.13 24.94 5.04
C GLU A 774 -2.03 25.25 6.06
N TYR A 775 -1.19 24.26 6.37
CA TYR A 775 -0.14 24.40 7.36
C TYR A 775 1.20 23.93 6.78
N ALA A 776 2.27 24.62 7.12
CA ALA A 776 3.63 24.09 7.03
C ALA A 776 4.17 24.02 8.46
N ILE A 777 4.23 22.82 9.04
CA ILE A 777 4.63 22.62 10.44
C ILE A 777 5.98 21.96 10.54
N ARG A 778 6.72 22.28 11.62
CA ARG A 778 7.99 21.63 11.95
C ARG A 778 8.19 21.63 13.46
N PHE A 779 9.02 20.71 13.95
CA PHE A 779 9.47 20.77 15.34
C PHE A 779 10.79 21.52 15.46
N GLU A 780 10.91 22.28 16.54
CA GLU A 780 12.11 22.97 16.95
C GLU A 780 12.55 22.47 18.33
N LEU A 781 13.81 22.11 18.48
CA LEU A 781 14.44 21.85 19.77
C LEU A 781 15.09 23.14 20.26
N ILE A 782 14.75 23.63 21.44
CA ILE A 782 15.27 24.90 21.98
C ILE A 782 15.65 24.80 23.45
N LYS A 783 16.69 25.52 23.85
CA LYS A 783 17.08 25.65 25.26
C LYS A 783 16.07 26.51 26.01
N LYS A 784 15.61 26.08 27.19
CA LYS A 784 14.66 26.84 28.02
C LYS A 784 15.16 28.27 28.27
N GLY A 785 14.30 29.24 27.96
CA GLY A 785 14.63 30.68 28.04
C GLY A 785 15.39 31.25 26.83
N GLY A 786 15.75 30.41 25.85
CA GLY A 786 16.33 30.84 24.58
C GLY A 786 15.27 31.27 23.56
N THR A 787 15.70 32.09 22.59
CA THR A 787 14.85 32.60 21.49
C THR A 787 15.19 32.01 20.12
N ILE A 788 16.31 31.28 20.00
CA ILE A 788 16.79 30.69 18.74
C ILE A 788 16.77 29.16 18.90
N PRO A 789 16.13 28.42 17.97
CA PRO A 789 16.10 26.97 18.03
C PRO A 789 17.50 26.39 17.80
N THR A 790 17.81 25.35 18.57
CA THR A 790 19.04 24.57 18.46
C THR A 790 18.95 23.59 17.30
N ALA A 791 17.84 22.88 17.11
CA ALA A 791 17.62 22.04 15.93
C ALA A 791 16.22 22.24 15.37
N VAL A 792 16.03 22.01 14.07
CA VAL A 792 14.74 22.12 13.37
C VAL A 792 14.53 20.89 12.50
N SER A 793 13.31 20.38 12.44
CA SER A 793 12.95 19.29 11.51
C SER A 793 12.75 19.79 10.08
N ASN A 794 12.56 18.85 9.14
CA ASN A 794 11.89 19.12 7.88
C ASN A 794 10.46 19.66 8.11
N ASP A 795 9.90 20.29 7.08
CA ASP A 795 8.53 20.80 7.10
C ASP A 795 7.54 19.71 6.67
N ILE A 796 6.38 19.66 7.33
CA ILE A 796 5.22 18.88 6.89
C ILE A 796 4.15 19.84 6.39
N HIS A 797 3.76 19.65 5.14
CA HIS A 797 2.73 20.45 4.47
C HIS A 797 1.38 19.75 4.57
N LEU A 798 0.51 20.27 5.42
CA LEU A 798 -0.85 19.78 5.64
C LEU A 798 -1.86 20.65 4.90
N ASP A 799 -2.92 20.03 4.39
CA ASP A 799 -4.11 20.69 3.87
C ASP A 799 -5.35 20.16 4.61
N ILE A 800 -5.87 20.94 5.57
CA ILE A 800 -7.02 20.56 6.39
C ILE A 800 -8.29 21.16 5.79
N ARG A 801 -9.28 20.32 5.48
CA ARG A 801 -10.50 20.72 4.78
C ARG A 801 -11.76 20.29 5.53
N PRO A 802 -12.91 20.97 5.35
CA PRO A 802 -14.19 20.46 5.83
C PRO A 802 -14.45 19.07 5.25
N ILE A 803 -14.92 18.12 6.07
CA ILE A 803 -15.13 16.73 5.64
C ILE A 803 -16.14 16.62 4.49
N GLU A 804 -17.08 17.56 4.37
CA GLU A 804 -18.03 17.63 3.25
C GLU A 804 -17.40 17.89 1.88
N GLN A 805 -16.08 18.17 1.82
CA GLN A 805 -15.31 18.26 0.58
C GLN A 805 -14.65 16.93 0.16
N PHE A 806 -14.90 15.83 0.88
CA PHE A 806 -14.32 14.52 0.56
C PHE A 806 -15.31 13.55 -0.10
N TYR A 807 -16.60 13.88 -0.10
CA TYR A 807 -17.65 13.05 -0.67
C TYR A 807 -18.69 13.88 -1.43
N ASP A 808 -19.37 13.24 -2.38
CA ASP A 808 -20.44 13.88 -3.14
C ASP A 808 -21.79 13.75 -2.43
N ILE A 809 -22.67 14.75 -2.60
CA ILE A 809 -24.03 14.71 -2.07
C ILE A 809 -24.99 14.94 -3.22
N TYR A 810 -25.88 13.99 -3.43
CA TYR A 810 -26.97 14.06 -4.39
C TYR A 810 -28.31 13.98 -3.67
N SER A 811 -29.33 14.58 -4.25
CA SER A 811 -30.70 14.49 -3.77
C SER A 811 -31.64 14.50 -4.99
N PRO A 812 -32.86 13.94 -4.88
CA PRO A 812 -33.87 14.16 -5.90
C PRO A 812 -34.10 15.65 -6.16
N ALA A 813 -34.24 16.02 -7.42
CA ALA A 813 -34.62 17.38 -7.77
C ALA A 813 -36.09 17.62 -7.40
N SER A 814 -36.45 18.88 -7.13
CA SER A 814 -37.85 19.27 -7.00
C SER A 814 -38.41 19.74 -8.34
N LYS A 815 -39.63 19.30 -8.68
CA LYS A 815 -40.40 19.83 -9.83
C LYS A 815 -40.65 21.33 -9.74
N SER A 816 -40.60 21.89 -8.53
CA SER A 816 -40.72 23.33 -8.29
C SER A 816 -39.37 24.06 -8.29
N GLY A 817 -38.26 23.38 -8.62
CA GLY A 817 -36.89 23.88 -8.55
C GLY A 817 -36.22 23.62 -7.18
N GLY A 818 -34.91 23.35 -7.20
CA GLY A 818 -34.13 23.00 -6.01
C GLY A 818 -33.98 21.49 -5.78
N ASN A 819 -33.71 21.09 -4.54
CA ASN A 819 -33.61 19.69 -4.11
C ASN A 819 -34.78 19.30 -3.19
N CYS A 820 -35.00 18.00 -3.01
CA CYS A 820 -36.00 17.44 -2.10
C CYS A 820 -35.35 16.85 -0.84
N ASP A 821 -34.25 17.42 -0.35
CA ASP A 821 -33.56 16.90 0.86
C ASP A 821 -34.40 17.16 2.15
N ASP A 822 -35.28 18.18 2.10
CA ASP A 822 -36.22 18.54 3.17
C ASP A 822 -37.57 17.81 3.05
N ILE A 823 -38.03 17.25 4.17
CA ILE A 823 -39.31 16.55 4.30
C ILE A 823 -40.54 17.42 4.08
N THR A 824 -40.42 18.73 4.27
CA THR A 824 -41.53 19.67 4.03
C THR A 824 -41.95 19.68 2.57
N THR A 825 -41.06 19.25 1.66
CA THR A 825 -41.36 19.07 0.24
C THR A 825 -42.39 17.95 0.07
N PRO A 826 -43.57 18.19 -0.52
CA PRO A 826 -44.55 17.14 -0.77
C PRO A 826 -44.00 16.04 -1.70
N TYR A 827 -44.36 14.78 -1.47
CA TYR A 827 -43.81 13.64 -2.24
C TYR A 827 -44.08 13.76 -3.75
N TYR A 828 -45.22 14.33 -4.15
CA TYR A 828 -45.58 14.52 -5.56
C TYR A 828 -44.71 15.57 -6.28
N ASN A 829 -43.97 16.40 -5.54
CA ASN A 829 -43.00 17.35 -6.08
C ASN A 829 -41.61 16.74 -6.34
N ILE A 830 -41.37 15.48 -5.95
CA ILE A 830 -40.12 14.79 -6.29
C ILE A 830 -40.07 14.58 -7.81
N ASP A 831 -38.99 15.06 -8.43
CA ASP A 831 -38.71 14.95 -9.86
C ASP A 831 -37.94 13.65 -10.17
N GLU A 832 -37.91 13.27 -11.45
CA GLU A 832 -37.15 12.11 -11.92
C GLU A 832 -35.65 12.37 -12.10
N ASN A 833 -35.24 13.63 -12.03
CA ASN A 833 -33.85 14.05 -12.09
C ASN A 833 -33.25 14.16 -10.68
N TYR A 834 -31.93 14.10 -10.61
CA TYR A 834 -31.18 14.38 -9.39
C TYR A 834 -30.50 15.75 -9.50
N VAL A 835 -30.19 16.33 -8.35
CA VAL A 835 -29.31 17.49 -8.23
C VAL A 835 -28.14 17.15 -7.33
N ARG A 836 -26.96 17.66 -7.68
CA ARG A 836 -25.80 17.64 -6.79
C ARG A 836 -25.92 18.79 -5.80
N VAL A 837 -25.94 18.47 -4.52
CA VAL A 837 -26.10 19.41 -3.40
C VAL A 837 -24.75 19.89 -2.89
N SER A 838 -23.71 19.05 -2.97
CA SER A 838 -22.34 19.45 -2.63
C SER A 838 -21.75 20.36 -3.71
N ALA A 839 -20.80 21.21 -3.31
CA ALA A 839 -19.99 21.96 -4.26
C ALA A 839 -19.20 21.01 -5.18
N SER A 840 -18.80 21.49 -6.36
CA SER A 840 -17.84 20.78 -7.20
C SER A 840 -16.58 20.50 -6.39
N LEU A 841 -16.23 19.22 -6.24
CA LEU A 841 -15.05 18.84 -5.47
C LEU A 841 -13.79 19.40 -6.16
N PRO A 842 -12.84 19.96 -5.40
CA PRO A 842 -11.62 20.55 -5.97
C PRO A 842 -10.78 19.55 -6.77
N GLU A 843 -9.93 20.05 -7.67
CA GLU A 843 -9.08 19.22 -8.54
C GLU A 843 -8.15 18.26 -7.76
N TRP A 844 -7.67 18.66 -6.57
CA TRP A 844 -6.84 17.79 -5.72
C TRP A 844 -7.55 16.50 -5.26
N THR A 845 -8.88 16.47 -5.32
CA THR A 845 -9.68 15.26 -5.03
C THR A 845 -9.77 14.29 -6.21
N GLN A 846 -9.29 14.67 -7.41
CA GLN A 846 -9.24 13.79 -8.58
C GLN A 846 -8.20 12.70 -8.36
N ARG A 847 -8.64 11.60 -7.72
CA ARG A 847 -7.81 10.43 -7.44
C ARG A 847 -7.66 9.58 -8.70
N LYS A 848 -6.52 8.88 -8.81
CA LYS A 848 -6.15 8.02 -9.96
C LYS A 848 -7.07 6.81 -10.12
N ASP A 849 -7.72 6.37 -9.03
CA ASP A 849 -8.56 5.17 -9.01
C ASP A 849 -9.98 5.49 -9.47
N ASN A 850 -10.41 4.83 -10.54
CA ASN A 850 -11.67 5.12 -11.24
C ASN A 850 -12.87 4.32 -10.66
N GLU A 851 -12.99 4.31 -9.33
CA GLU A 851 -13.97 3.55 -8.54
C GLU A 851 -14.90 4.48 -7.75
N TYR A 852 -16.15 4.04 -7.54
CA TYR A 852 -17.17 4.85 -6.85
C TYR A 852 -18.08 4.04 -5.93
N LEU A 853 -18.23 4.46 -4.68
CA LEU A 853 -19.25 3.98 -3.75
C LEU A 853 -20.38 5.00 -3.60
N LEU A 854 -21.61 4.62 -3.93
CA LEU A 854 -22.80 5.41 -3.63
C LEU A 854 -23.54 4.81 -2.44
N PHE A 855 -23.68 5.58 -1.36
CA PHE A 855 -24.45 5.22 -0.18
C PHE A 855 -25.89 5.78 -0.23
N VAL A 856 -26.87 4.94 0.09
CA VAL A 856 -28.29 5.28 0.19
C VAL A 856 -28.77 4.99 1.62
N HIS A 857 -29.09 6.06 2.36
CA HIS A 857 -29.41 5.99 3.78
C HIS A 857 -30.79 5.38 4.08
N GLY A 858 -31.01 5.03 5.34
CA GLY A 858 -32.26 4.45 5.87
C GLY A 858 -33.33 5.47 6.26
N TRP A 859 -34.33 4.98 6.99
CA TRP A 859 -35.49 5.76 7.46
C TRP A 859 -35.21 6.50 8.77
N ARG A 860 -36.01 7.54 9.05
CA ARG A 860 -36.01 8.30 10.31
C ARG A 860 -34.72 9.09 10.57
N MET A 861 -34.15 9.65 9.51
CA MET A 861 -32.90 10.41 9.57
C MET A 861 -33.11 11.86 9.16
N LYS A 862 -32.67 12.79 10.02
CA LYS A 862 -32.51 14.20 9.62
C LYS A 862 -31.36 14.35 8.62
N PRO A 863 -31.32 15.42 7.79
CA PRO A 863 -30.23 15.62 6.82
C PRO A 863 -28.82 15.50 7.39
N GLU A 864 -28.59 15.98 8.61
CA GLU A 864 -27.31 15.88 9.32
C GLU A 864 -26.90 14.43 9.61
N ASN A 865 -27.84 13.56 10.02
CA ASN A 865 -27.55 12.16 10.32
C ASN A 865 -27.19 11.37 9.05
N ARG A 866 -27.80 11.72 7.91
CA ARG A 866 -27.54 11.08 6.61
C ARG A 866 -26.10 11.37 6.16
N ARG A 867 -25.65 12.61 6.37
CA ARG A 867 -24.28 13.06 6.12
C ARG A 867 -23.30 12.35 7.04
N PHE A 868 -23.59 12.32 8.34
CA PHE A 868 -22.76 11.62 9.34
C PHE A 868 -22.51 10.14 8.99
N PHE A 869 -23.54 9.39 8.58
CA PHE A 869 -23.34 7.99 8.16
C PHE A 869 -22.46 7.87 6.90
N THR A 870 -22.55 8.84 6.00
CA THR A 870 -21.70 8.89 4.80
C THR A 870 -20.26 9.26 5.14
N GLU A 871 -20.08 10.22 6.03
CA GLU A 871 -18.78 10.63 6.57
C GLU A 871 -18.11 9.46 7.27
N THR A 872 -18.85 8.75 8.13
CA THR A 872 -18.40 7.50 8.76
C THR A 872 -17.96 6.47 7.72
N ALA A 873 -18.77 6.21 6.69
CA ALA A 873 -18.41 5.29 5.61
C ALA A 873 -17.13 5.72 4.88
N PHE A 874 -16.97 7.02 4.61
CA PHE A 874 -15.79 7.58 4.00
C PHE A 874 -14.55 7.42 4.89
N LYS A 875 -14.61 7.83 6.16
CA LYS A 875 -13.49 7.73 7.13
C LYS A 875 -13.00 6.29 7.23
N ARG A 876 -13.91 5.33 7.33
CA ARG A 876 -13.56 3.91 7.48
C ARG A 876 -12.92 3.32 6.24
N LEU A 877 -13.42 3.66 5.06
CA LEU A 877 -12.80 3.26 3.81
C LEU A 877 -11.45 3.95 3.61
N PHE A 878 -11.32 5.22 4.01
CA PHE A 878 -10.06 5.96 3.98
C PHE A 878 -8.98 5.24 4.81
N TRP A 879 -9.29 4.85 6.04
CA TRP A 879 -8.36 4.12 6.92
C TRP A 879 -8.05 2.70 6.48
N LEU A 880 -8.91 2.11 5.64
CA LEU A 880 -8.67 0.80 5.03
C LEU A 880 -7.96 0.89 3.67
N GLY A 881 -7.46 2.08 3.30
CA GLY A 881 -6.66 2.29 2.08
C GLY A 881 -7.47 2.54 0.81
N TYR A 882 -8.79 2.71 0.88
CA TYR A 882 -9.60 3.03 -0.29
C TYR A 882 -9.23 4.41 -0.85
N ARG A 883 -8.95 4.46 -2.16
CA ARG A 883 -8.63 5.71 -2.87
C ARG A 883 -9.63 6.05 -3.98
N GLY A 884 -10.75 5.33 -4.12
CA GLY A 884 -11.86 5.77 -4.97
C GLY A 884 -12.73 6.87 -4.34
N ARG A 885 -13.86 7.17 -5.00
CA ARG A 885 -14.84 8.20 -4.59
C ARG A 885 -15.96 7.60 -3.73
N VAL A 886 -16.55 8.45 -2.88
CA VAL A 886 -17.74 8.14 -2.07
C VAL A 886 -18.78 9.23 -2.31
N GLY A 887 -20.07 8.86 -2.37
CA GLY A 887 -21.15 9.83 -2.35
C GLY A 887 -22.42 9.34 -1.65
N LEU A 888 -23.26 10.30 -1.27
CA LEU A 888 -24.56 10.11 -0.64
C LEU A 888 -25.67 10.39 -1.66
N PHE A 889 -26.66 9.50 -1.73
CA PHE A 889 -27.98 9.83 -2.26
C PHE A 889 -28.95 10.09 -1.11
N SER A 890 -29.22 11.37 -0.85
CA SER A 890 -30.06 11.86 0.24
C SER A 890 -31.51 12.03 -0.22
N TRP A 891 -32.37 11.09 0.19
CA TRP A 891 -33.80 11.07 -0.13
C TRP A 891 -34.64 11.54 1.07
N PRO A 892 -35.79 12.20 0.83
CA PRO A 892 -36.60 12.75 1.93
C PRO A 892 -37.30 11.64 2.73
N THR A 893 -36.81 11.39 3.94
CA THR A 893 -37.48 10.55 4.95
C THR A 893 -38.01 11.39 6.10
N ASP A 894 -39.12 10.98 6.71
CA ASP A 894 -39.70 11.66 7.88
C ASP A 894 -38.84 11.56 9.12
N TRP A 895 -38.88 12.59 9.96
CA TRP A 895 -38.36 12.58 11.33
C TRP A 895 -39.43 13.20 12.25
N ILE A 896 -39.79 12.53 13.35
CA ILE A 896 -40.79 13.04 14.31
C ILE A 896 -40.19 13.05 15.71
N SER A 897 -40.46 14.11 16.47
CA SER A 897 -40.01 14.35 17.85
C SER A 897 -41.05 14.01 18.93
N ASP A 898 -42.24 13.57 18.54
CA ASP A 898 -43.36 13.28 19.45
C ASP A 898 -43.39 11.79 19.84
N TYR A 899 -43.34 11.52 21.15
CA TYR A 899 -43.02 10.20 21.74
C TYR A 899 -44.25 9.40 22.22
N THR A 900 -45.46 9.78 21.81
CA THR A 900 -46.69 9.20 22.37
C THR A 900 -47.02 7.80 21.83
N ILE A 901 -46.51 7.42 20.64
CA ILE A 901 -46.65 6.10 19.99
C ILE A 901 -45.31 5.77 19.31
N SER A 902 -44.92 4.48 19.22
CA SER A 902 -43.69 4.09 18.53
C SER A 902 -43.72 4.59 17.06
N PRO A 903 -42.70 5.35 16.59
CA PRO A 903 -42.69 5.92 15.24
C PRO A 903 -42.75 4.88 14.10
N LEU A 904 -42.38 3.62 14.39
CA LEU A 904 -42.41 2.51 13.44
C LEU A 904 -43.82 2.02 13.12
N ILE A 905 -44.76 2.16 14.06
CA ILE A 905 -46.17 1.78 13.90
C ILE A 905 -47.07 3.01 13.76
N TYR A 906 -46.48 4.21 13.63
CA TYR A 906 -47.24 5.43 13.42
C TYR A 906 -47.42 5.64 11.90
N PRO A 907 -48.65 5.48 11.37
CA PRO A 907 -48.90 5.48 9.92
C PRO A 907 -48.42 6.74 9.21
N LYS A 908 -48.42 7.89 9.92
CA LYS A 908 -47.94 9.14 9.33
C LYS A 908 -46.43 9.17 9.07
N ASN A 909 -45.62 8.29 9.66
CA ASN A 909 -44.16 8.37 9.59
C ASN A 909 -43.55 7.28 8.71
N TYR A 910 -43.80 6.01 9.04
CA TYR A 910 -43.17 4.89 8.35
C TYR A 910 -43.68 4.79 6.91
N ASP A 911 -44.98 4.60 6.71
CA ASP A 911 -45.59 4.46 5.38
C ASP A 911 -45.38 5.68 4.48
N ARG A 912 -45.47 6.89 5.05
CA ARG A 912 -45.23 8.13 4.29
C ARG A 912 -43.80 8.19 3.77
N SER A 913 -42.84 7.71 4.55
CA SER A 913 -41.44 7.59 4.13
C SER A 913 -41.24 6.44 3.14
N GLU A 914 -41.91 5.30 3.33
CA GLU A 914 -41.91 4.20 2.36
C GLU A 914 -42.39 4.70 0.97
N ARG A 915 -43.47 5.48 0.94
CA ARG A 915 -43.97 6.08 -0.31
C ARG A 915 -42.94 7.02 -0.93
N ARG A 916 -42.32 7.89 -0.11
CA ARG A 916 -41.26 8.81 -0.59
C ARG A 916 -40.04 8.06 -1.12
N ALA A 917 -39.68 6.93 -0.53
CA ALA A 917 -38.57 6.10 -0.98
C ALA A 917 -38.83 5.59 -2.41
N TYR A 918 -40.02 5.07 -2.68
CA TYR A 918 -40.43 4.67 -4.04
C TYR A 918 -40.41 5.85 -5.02
N HIS A 919 -40.94 7.01 -4.64
CA HIS A 919 -40.94 8.21 -5.49
C HIS A 919 -39.55 8.81 -5.73
N SER A 920 -38.56 8.50 -4.89
CA SER A 920 -37.18 8.96 -5.05
C SER A 920 -36.35 8.09 -6.01
N SER A 921 -36.84 6.88 -6.32
CA SER A 921 -36.13 5.92 -7.15
C SER A 921 -35.83 6.36 -8.60
N PRO A 922 -36.67 7.17 -9.30
CA PRO A 922 -36.33 7.60 -10.66
C PRO A 922 -35.12 8.55 -10.68
N ALA A 923 -35.03 9.46 -9.71
CA ALA A 923 -33.86 10.32 -9.52
C ALA A 923 -32.58 9.51 -9.24
N LEU A 924 -32.69 8.47 -8.40
CA LEU A 924 -31.58 7.56 -8.17
C LEU A 924 -31.18 6.83 -9.46
N LEU A 925 -32.13 6.31 -10.23
CA LEU A 925 -31.84 5.64 -11.50
C LEU A 925 -31.08 6.56 -12.47
N SER A 926 -31.50 7.82 -12.57
CA SER A 926 -30.80 8.85 -13.37
C SER A 926 -29.36 9.04 -12.89
N LEU A 927 -29.13 9.08 -11.57
CA LEU A 927 -27.80 9.18 -11.00
C LEU A 927 -26.95 7.92 -11.27
N LEU A 928 -27.51 6.72 -11.09
CA LEU A 928 -26.78 5.47 -11.32
C LEU A 928 -26.32 5.35 -12.79
N ARG A 929 -27.17 5.75 -13.74
CA ARG A 929 -26.77 5.84 -15.16
C ARG A 929 -25.62 6.81 -15.39
N HIS A 930 -25.66 7.97 -14.73
CA HIS A 930 -24.56 8.94 -14.79
C HIS A 930 -23.29 8.33 -14.22
N LEU A 931 -23.31 7.79 -13.00
CA LEU A 931 -22.14 7.20 -12.36
C LEU A 931 -21.57 6.03 -13.17
N LYS A 932 -22.41 5.14 -13.71
CA LYS A 932 -21.97 4.04 -14.57
C LYS A 932 -21.25 4.51 -15.83
N SER A 933 -21.56 5.70 -16.33
CA SER A 933 -20.88 6.29 -17.49
C SER A 933 -19.54 6.94 -17.15
N GLN A 934 -19.31 7.30 -15.88
CA GLN A 934 -18.13 8.04 -15.45
C GLN A 934 -17.06 7.14 -14.83
N TYR A 935 -17.47 6.10 -14.12
CA TYR A 935 -16.58 5.27 -13.31
C TYR A 935 -16.44 3.86 -13.87
N SER A 936 -15.22 3.32 -13.83
CA SER A 936 -14.93 1.95 -14.26
C SER A 936 -15.64 0.91 -13.40
N ARG A 937 -15.88 1.27 -12.13
CA ARG A 937 -16.62 0.47 -11.16
C ARG A 937 -17.49 1.34 -10.27
N ASN A 938 -18.78 1.02 -10.17
CA ASN A 938 -19.71 1.68 -9.26
C ASN A 938 -20.50 0.69 -8.39
N VAL A 939 -20.31 0.81 -7.08
CA VAL A 939 -20.98 0.00 -6.05
C VAL A 939 -22.04 0.85 -5.36
N VAL A 940 -23.23 0.27 -5.16
CA VAL A 940 -24.32 0.91 -4.40
C VAL A 940 -24.52 0.17 -3.09
N LEU A 941 -24.35 0.86 -1.97
CA LEU A 941 -24.64 0.38 -0.63
C LEU A 941 -25.95 1.02 -0.14
N ALA A 942 -26.94 0.21 0.19
CA ALA A 942 -28.19 0.69 0.78
C ALA A 942 -28.45 0.11 2.16
N HIS A 943 -28.84 0.98 3.09
CA HIS A 943 -29.17 0.61 4.46
C HIS A 943 -30.67 0.66 4.71
N SER A 944 -31.23 -0.31 5.43
CA SER A 944 -32.61 -0.28 5.92
C SER A 944 -33.63 0.03 4.81
N MET A 945 -34.50 1.03 4.98
CA MET A 945 -35.50 1.47 4.00
C MET A 945 -34.88 2.03 2.70
N GLY A 946 -33.60 2.44 2.70
CA GLY A 946 -32.90 2.85 1.48
C GLY A 946 -32.87 1.75 0.42
N ASN A 947 -33.02 0.48 0.83
CA ASN A 947 -33.15 -0.65 -0.09
C ASN A 947 -34.42 -0.59 -0.95
N ILE A 948 -35.47 0.11 -0.53
CA ILE A 948 -36.66 0.36 -1.36
C ILE A 948 -36.29 1.27 -2.54
N VAL A 949 -35.55 2.35 -2.27
CA VAL A 949 -35.11 3.32 -3.29
C VAL A 949 -34.26 2.61 -4.35
N VAL A 950 -33.25 1.86 -3.90
CA VAL A 950 -32.35 1.13 -4.80
C VAL A 950 -33.10 0.03 -5.56
N SER A 951 -33.93 -0.76 -4.88
CA SER A 951 -34.60 -1.89 -5.52
C SER A 951 -35.59 -1.44 -6.60
N GLU A 952 -36.33 -0.36 -6.36
CA GLU A 952 -37.25 0.18 -7.38
C GLU A 952 -36.49 0.81 -8.57
N ALA A 953 -35.36 1.49 -8.31
CA ALA A 953 -34.52 2.05 -9.37
C ALA A 953 -33.95 0.93 -10.27
N LEU A 954 -33.41 -0.12 -9.65
CA LEU A 954 -32.87 -1.28 -10.36
C LEU A 954 -33.96 -2.10 -11.05
N ARG A 955 -35.16 -2.24 -10.46
CA ARG A 955 -36.31 -2.90 -11.12
C ARG A 955 -36.72 -2.16 -12.38
N THR A 956 -36.80 -0.83 -12.32
CA THR A 956 -37.13 0.01 -13.48
C THR A 956 -36.08 -0.15 -14.58
N SER A 957 -34.79 -0.15 -14.21
CA SER A 957 -33.71 -0.41 -15.16
C SER A 957 -33.74 -1.84 -15.74
N ALA A 958 -34.19 -2.81 -14.95
CA ALA A 958 -34.23 -4.23 -15.34
C ALA A 958 -35.31 -4.48 -16.39
N ILE A 959 -36.42 -3.75 -16.30
CA ILE A 959 -37.47 -3.75 -17.33
C ILE A 959 -36.93 -3.19 -18.65
N ALA A 960 -36.08 -2.16 -18.57
CA ALA A 960 -35.38 -1.61 -19.73
C ALA A 960 -34.16 -2.46 -20.19
N GLY A 961 -33.83 -3.54 -19.47
CA GLY A 961 -32.69 -4.41 -19.79
C GLY A 961 -31.32 -3.72 -19.70
N THR A 962 -31.17 -2.70 -18.85
CA THR A 962 -29.95 -1.90 -18.74
C THR A 962 -29.27 -2.10 -17.39
N LYS A 963 -27.96 -2.37 -17.40
CA LYS A 963 -27.13 -2.40 -16.18
C LYS A 963 -26.71 -1.00 -15.78
N VAL A 964 -26.86 -0.66 -14.50
CA VAL A 964 -26.60 0.68 -13.96
C VAL A 964 -25.71 0.68 -12.71
N THR A 965 -25.35 -0.50 -12.19
CA THR A 965 -24.36 -0.66 -11.12
C THR A 965 -23.61 -1.97 -11.29
N ASP A 966 -22.36 -2.05 -10.85
CA ASP A 966 -21.62 -3.31 -10.82
C ASP A 966 -22.07 -4.19 -9.65
N THR A 967 -22.23 -3.60 -8.46
CA THR A 967 -22.62 -4.35 -7.25
C THR A 967 -23.68 -3.60 -6.45
N TYR A 968 -24.78 -4.29 -6.15
CA TYR A 968 -25.76 -3.85 -5.18
C TYR A 968 -25.54 -4.57 -3.84
N ILE A 969 -25.16 -3.81 -2.81
CA ILE A 969 -25.03 -4.29 -1.44
C ILE A 969 -26.24 -3.81 -0.63
N ALA A 970 -27.09 -4.76 -0.27
CA ALA A 970 -28.21 -4.53 0.62
C ALA A 970 -27.79 -4.84 2.06
N SER A 971 -27.81 -3.83 2.93
CA SER A 971 -27.46 -3.96 4.34
C SER A 971 -28.69 -3.77 5.22
N GLN A 972 -29.05 -4.81 5.98
CA GLN A 972 -30.19 -4.83 6.91
C GLN A 972 -31.47 -4.29 6.29
N GLY A 973 -31.78 -4.72 5.06
CA GLY A 973 -32.84 -4.15 4.23
C GLY A 973 -34.25 -4.27 4.80
N ALA A 974 -34.88 -3.12 5.05
CA ALA A 974 -36.28 -3.00 5.47
C ALA A 974 -37.21 -2.96 4.25
N VAL A 975 -37.29 -4.10 3.56
CA VAL A 975 -38.12 -4.31 2.38
C VAL A 975 -38.56 -5.78 2.38
N SER A 976 -39.78 -6.07 1.93
CA SER A 976 -40.30 -7.44 1.92
C SER A 976 -39.40 -8.39 1.12
N ALA A 977 -38.93 -9.47 1.75
CA ALA A 977 -38.17 -10.51 1.05
C ALA A 977 -39.02 -11.19 -0.05
N GLY A 978 -40.34 -11.23 0.14
CA GLY A 978 -41.33 -11.73 -0.83
C GLY A 978 -41.34 -10.96 -2.14
N ALA A 979 -40.89 -9.71 -2.13
CA ALA A 979 -40.72 -8.92 -3.34
C ALA A 979 -39.56 -9.44 -4.20
N PHE A 980 -38.60 -10.17 -3.64
CA PHE A 980 -37.48 -10.76 -4.37
C PHE A 980 -37.72 -12.24 -4.66
N SER A 981 -38.26 -12.97 -3.69
CA SER A 981 -38.54 -14.40 -3.79
C SER A 981 -39.70 -14.83 -2.90
N THR A 982 -40.67 -15.54 -3.47
CA THR A 982 -41.72 -16.24 -2.71
C THR A 982 -41.20 -17.49 -1.99
N THR A 983 -39.92 -17.83 -2.12
CA THR A 983 -39.28 -18.89 -1.31
C THR A 983 -38.62 -18.35 -0.04
N ALA A 984 -38.72 -17.05 0.23
CA ALA A 984 -38.22 -16.45 1.47
C ALA A 984 -39.05 -16.94 2.67
N ALA A 985 -38.54 -16.77 3.89
CA ALA A 985 -39.28 -17.17 5.08
C ALA A 985 -40.48 -16.23 5.32
N GLU A 986 -41.64 -16.82 5.57
CA GLU A 986 -42.84 -16.13 6.07
C GLU A 986 -42.68 -15.77 7.55
N PHE A 987 -43.56 -14.90 8.05
CA PHE A 987 -43.67 -14.61 9.48
C PHE A 987 -45.14 -14.48 9.91
N GLY A 988 -45.38 -14.78 11.18
CA GLY A 988 -46.64 -14.56 11.88
C GLY A 988 -46.47 -13.74 13.16
N VAL A 989 -47.55 -13.63 13.93
CA VAL A 989 -47.55 -12.93 15.24
C VAL A 989 -46.60 -13.63 16.23
N GLU A 990 -46.43 -14.94 16.09
CA GLU A 990 -45.57 -15.79 16.91
C GLU A 990 -44.06 -15.53 16.74
N ASP A 991 -43.66 -14.90 15.63
CA ASP A 991 -42.26 -14.59 15.33
C ASP A 991 -41.78 -13.27 15.96
N ILE A 992 -42.68 -12.57 16.65
CA ILE A 992 -42.41 -11.29 17.33
C ILE A 992 -42.12 -11.60 18.81
N GLY A 993 -40.85 -11.52 19.19
CA GLY A 993 -40.32 -11.95 20.49
C GLY A 993 -40.19 -10.84 21.55
N ASN A 994 -40.37 -9.57 21.19
CA ASN A 994 -40.17 -8.47 22.13
C ASN A 994 -41.39 -8.24 23.03
N GLU A 995 -41.35 -8.80 24.25
CA GLU A 995 -42.41 -8.65 25.28
C GLU A 995 -42.76 -7.18 25.61
N LYS A 996 -41.90 -6.18 25.29
CA LYS A 996 -42.25 -4.75 25.46
C LYS A 996 -43.25 -4.23 24.41
N LEU A 997 -43.49 -4.98 23.34
CA LEU A 997 -44.55 -4.70 22.36
C LEU A 997 -45.95 -5.05 22.90
N LEU A 998 -46.04 -5.82 24.00
CA LEU A 998 -47.28 -6.22 24.68
C LEU A 998 -48.08 -5.04 25.28
N GLY A 999 -47.55 -3.81 25.21
CA GLY A 999 -48.28 -2.58 25.52
C GLY A 999 -49.30 -2.14 24.45
N LEU A 1000 -49.28 -2.73 23.25
CA LEU A 1000 -50.17 -2.41 22.12
C LEU A 1000 -51.49 -3.20 22.11
N GLY A 1001 -51.69 -4.12 23.06
CA GLY A 1001 -52.79 -5.10 23.01
C GLY A 1001 -52.45 -6.31 22.12
N ALA A 1002 -53.45 -7.15 21.82
CA ALA A 1002 -53.26 -8.28 20.91
C ALA A 1002 -53.05 -7.74 19.47
N LEU A 1003 -51.92 -8.09 18.85
CA LEU A 1003 -51.67 -7.80 17.44
C LEU A 1003 -52.71 -8.54 16.57
N PRO A 1004 -53.20 -7.94 15.48
CA PRO A 1004 -54.11 -8.62 14.57
C PRO A 1004 -53.40 -9.79 13.87
N ASP A 1005 -54.16 -10.86 13.61
CA ASP A 1005 -53.74 -11.88 12.66
C ASP A 1005 -53.72 -11.31 11.24
N ARG A 1006 -52.91 -11.92 10.37
CA ARG A 1006 -52.81 -11.60 8.94
C ARG A 1006 -54.20 -11.57 8.28
N ASP A 1007 -54.46 -10.57 7.41
CA ASP A 1007 -55.66 -10.56 6.58
C ASP A 1007 -55.52 -11.50 5.38
N GLU A 1008 -55.97 -12.75 5.53
CA GLU A 1008 -55.95 -13.78 4.49
C GLU A 1008 -56.85 -13.46 3.28
N THR A 1009 -57.66 -12.39 3.32
CA THR A 1009 -58.49 -11.99 2.17
C THR A 1009 -57.69 -11.21 1.12
N GLN A 1010 -56.56 -10.63 1.51
CA GLN A 1010 -55.66 -9.90 0.61
C GLN A 1010 -54.69 -10.86 -0.11
N PRO A 1011 -54.49 -10.70 -1.43
CA PRO A 1011 -53.46 -11.45 -2.16
C PRO A 1011 -52.05 -11.02 -1.73
N ASP A 1012 -51.05 -11.87 -1.95
CA ASP A 1012 -49.64 -11.52 -1.77
C ASP A 1012 -49.19 -10.48 -2.81
N PHE A 1013 -49.34 -9.19 -2.49
CA PHE A 1013 -49.00 -8.10 -3.42
C PHE A 1013 -47.50 -8.09 -3.76
N TYR A 1014 -46.61 -8.29 -2.78
CA TYR A 1014 -45.16 -8.29 -3.04
C TYR A 1014 -44.73 -9.46 -3.94
N GLY A 1015 -45.33 -10.65 -3.76
CA GLY A 1015 -45.05 -11.83 -4.58
C GLY A 1015 -45.77 -11.87 -5.94
N SER A 1016 -46.69 -10.94 -6.24
CA SER A 1016 -47.56 -11.04 -7.43
C SER A 1016 -48.04 -9.71 -8.05
N TYR A 1017 -47.38 -8.57 -7.83
CA TYR A 1017 -47.79 -7.29 -8.44
C TYR A 1017 -47.30 -7.15 -9.92
N PRO A 1018 -48.07 -6.57 -10.87
CA PRO A 1018 -49.43 -5.99 -10.73
C PRO A 1018 -50.57 -7.00 -10.88
N THR A 1019 -50.34 -8.16 -11.47
CA THR A 1019 -51.38 -9.17 -11.74
C THR A 1019 -51.12 -10.44 -10.97
N ALA A 1020 -52.16 -11.06 -10.39
CA ALA A 1020 -52.08 -12.37 -9.75
C ALA A 1020 -51.39 -13.41 -10.67
N GLY A 1021 -50.09 -13.59 -10.45
CA GLY A 1021 -49.19 -14.41 -11.23
C GLY A 1021 -47.87 -14.50 -10.46
N ASN A 1022 -47.32 -15.70 -10.34
CA ASN A 1022 -46.26 -16.11 -9.41
C ASN A 1022 -44.87 -15.43 -9.60
N GLN A 1023 -44.80 -14.12 -9.77
CA GLN A 1023 -43.53 -13.41 -9.95
C GLN A 1023 -43.38 -12.29 -8.92
N PRO A 1024 -42.39 -12.41 -8.01
CA PRO A 1024 -42.03 -11.35 -7.07
C PRO A 1024 -41.79 -10.00 -7.75
N TYR A 1025 -42.16 -8.88 -7.12
CA TYR A 1025 -42.08 -7.55 -7.73
C TYR A 1025 -40.66 -7.13 -8.23
N PHE A 1026 -39.61 -7.54 -7.51
CA PHE A 1026 -38.19 -7.30 -7.78
C PHE A 1026 -37.44 -8.50 -8.39
N TYR A 1027 -38.13 -9.56 -8.86
CA TYR A 1027 -37.50 -10.80 -9.34
C TYR A 1027 -36.46 -10.61 -10.48
N ARG A 1028 -36.53 -9.50 -11.22
CA ARG A 1028 -35.63 -9.18 -12.34
C ARG A 1028 -34.47 -8.25 -11.98
N ILE A 1029 -34.32 -7.83 -10.72
CA ILE A 1029 -33.32 -6.83 -10.33
C ILE A 1029 -31.88 -7.22 -10.72
N GLY A 1030 -31.59 -8.53 -10.81
CA GLY A 1030 -30.35 -9.08 -11.34
C GLY A 1030 -29.99 -8.72 -12.78
N ASN A 1031 -30.93 -8.19 -13.56
CA ASN A 1031 -30.63 -7.68 -14.90
C ASN A 1031 -30.01 -6.26 -14.89
N SER A 1032 -29.96 -5.60 -13.73
CA SER A 1032 -29.50 -4.22 -13.57
C SER A 1032 -28.21 -4.07 -12.79
N ALA A 1033 -27.75 -5.15 -12.16
CA ALA A 1033 -26.50 -5.23 -11.42
C ALA A 1033 -25.74 -6.51 -11.80
N ASP A 1034 -24.41 -6.49 -11.79
CA ASP A 1034 -23.59 -7.69 -12.04
C ASP A 1034 -23.51 -8.61 -10.82
N ARG A 1035 -23.61 -8.03 -9.62
CA ARG A 1035 -23.57 -8.74 -8.33
C ARG A 1035 -24.59 -8.17 -7.36
N MET A 1036 -25.12 -9.05 -6.50
CA MET A 1036 -25.95 -8.66 -5.37
C MET A 1036 -25.48 -9.35 -4.08
N ILE A 1037 -25.38 -8.57 -3.02
CA ILE A 1037 -25.02 -9.02 -1.68
C ILE A 1037 -26.14 -8.64 -0.73
N ASN A 1038 -26.61 -9.59 0.07
CA ASN A 1038 -27.55 -9.37 1.15
C ASN A 1038 -26.83 -9.58 2.48
N LEU A 1039 -26.52 -8.48 3.18
CA LEU A 1039 -25.97 -8.46 4.52
C LEU A 1039 -27.14 -8.45 5.52
N PHE A 1040 -27.45 -9.60 6.13
CA PHE A 1040 -28.66 -9.79 6.91
C PHE A 1040 -28.35 -10.14 8.38
N ASN A 1041 -29.23 -9.72 9.29
CA ASN A 1041 -29.22 -10.05 10.71
C ASN A 1041 -30.61 -10.63 11.08
N PRO A 1042 -30.73 -11.95 11.33
CA PRO A 1042 -32.01 -12.61 11.64
C PRO A 1042 -32.75 -12.04 12.84
N ASP A 1043 -32.00 -11.54 13.82
CA ASP A 1043 -32.51 -11.06 15.11
C ASP A 1043 -32.51 -9.53 15.18
N ASP A 1044 -32.52 -8.86 14.03
CA ASP A 1044 -32.43 -7.39 13.94
C ASP A 1044 -33.62 -6.71 14.63
N TYR A 1045 -33.31 -5.90 15.65
CA TYR A 1045 -34.28 -5.20 16.48
C TYR A 1045 -35.24 -4.32 15.66
N ALA A 1046 -34.75 -3.50 14.73
CA ALA A 1046 -35.63 -2.58 13.99
C ALA A 1046 -36.49 -3.32 12.96
N LEU A 1047 -35.96 -4.41 12.40
CA LEU A 1047 -36.69 -5.26 11.46
C LEU A 1047 -37.80 -6.08 12.14
N GLU A 1048 -37.73 -6.31 13.44
CA GLU A 1048 -38.86 -6.85 14.21
C GLU A 1048 -40.03 -5.86 14.29
N TYR A 1049 -39.76 -4.59 14.56
CA TYR A 1049 -40.78 -3.53 14.50
C TYR A 1049 -41.32 -3.30 13.09
N TRP A 1050 -40.50 -3.53 12.07
CA TRP A 1050 -40.97 -3.53 10.69
C TRP A 1050 -42.06 -4.59 10.46
N MET A 1051 -41.86 -5.81 10.98
CA MET A 1051 -42.85 -6.89 10.92
C MET A 1051 -44.16 -6.49 11.62
N VAL A 1052 -44.08 -5.79 12.77
CA VAL A 1052 -45.26 -5.23 13.45
C VAL A 1052 -46.01 -4.27 12.54
N ASN A 1053 -45.32 -3.30 11.91
CA ASN A 1053 -45.95 -2.38 10.96
C ASN A 1053 -46.61 -3.14 9.80
N GLN A 1054 -45.99 -4.20 9.29
CA GLN A 1054 -46.60 -5.00 8.22
C GLN A 1054 -47.87 -5.75 8.65
N LEU A 1055 -47.99 -6.17 9.93
CA LEU A 1055 -49.21 -6.81 10.45
C LEU A 1055 -50.31 -5.82 10.78
N THR A 1056 -49.96 -4.55 11.04
CA THR A 1056 -50.96 -3.50 11.33
C THR A 1056 -51.50 -2.84 10.06
N LYS A 1057 -50.90 -3.11 8.90
CA LYS A 1057 -51.48 -2.76 7.60
C LYS A 1057 -52.79 -3.55 7.38
N PRO A 1058 -53.82 -2.98 6.72
CA PRO A 1058 -53.84 -1.62 6.20
C PRO A 1058 -53.99 -0.57 7.30
N ASP A 1059 -53.10 0.42 7.28
CA ASP A 1059 -53.07 1.46 8.30
C ASP A 1059 -54.29 2.40 8.15
N ARG A 1060 -54.80 2.94 9.27
CA ARG A 1060 -55.84 3.99 9.25
C ARG A 1060 -55.23 5.25 8.64
N PHE A 1061 -55.52 5.51 7.36
CA PHE A 1061 -54.99 6.65 6.62
C PHE A 1061 -55.29 7.97 7.35
N GLU A 1062 -54.28 8.80 7.55
CA GLU A 1062 -54.47 10.19 7.94
C GLU A 1062 -54.16 11.08 6.74
N LEU A 1063 -55.21 11.67 6.17
CA LEU A 1063 -55.06 12.82 5.29
C LEU A 1063 -54.38 13.93 6.11
N SER A 1064 -53.24 14.44 5.63
CA SER A 1064 -52.55 15.57 6.26
C SER A 1064 -53.47 16.79 6.37
N THR A 1065 -53.47 17.41 7.55
CA THR A 1065 -54.19 18.60 8.02
C THR A 1065 -54.48 19.66 6.94
N ASP A 1066 -55.73 19.86 6.54
CA ASP A 1066 -56.48 20.93 7.20
C ASP A 1066 -57.60 20.44 8.14
N THR A 1067 -57.59 19.15 8.53
CA THR A 1067 -58.42 18.47 9.58
C THR A 1067 -59.95 18.44 9.34
N PRO A 1068 -60.75 17.54 9.96
CA PRO A 1068 -60.45 16.55 11.00
C PRO A 1068 -60.82 15.08 10.64
N SER A 1069 -60.03 14.10 11.13
CA SER A 1069 -60.44 12.70 11.19
C SER A 1069 -61.31 12.47 12.43
N ILE A 1070 -62.61 12.23 12.23
CA ILE A 1070 -63.51 11.78 13.30
C ILE A 1070 -64.28 10.57 12.73
N PHE A 1071 -63.69 9.38 12.89
CA PHE A 1071 -64.18 8.04 12.49
C PHE A 1071 -64.19 7.75 10.97
N GLY A 1072 -63.08 7.21 10.43
CA GLY A 1072 -62.95 6.73 9.04
C GLY A 1072 -62.96 5.20 8.94
N GLY A 1073 -63.57 4.65 7.89
CA GLY A 1073 -63.74 3.20 7.65
C GLY A 1073 -62.45 2.45 7.32
N GLU A 1074 -62.49 1.12 7.41
CA GLU A 1074 -61.41 0.18 7.07
C GLU A 1074 -61.23 0.08 5.55
N TRP A 1075 -59.99 -0.13 5.08
CA TRP A 1075 -59.73 -0.47 3.68
C TRP A 1075 -60.25 -1.87 3.39
N LEU A 1076 -61.03 -2.02 2.31
CA LEU A 1076 -61.58 -3.29 1.88
C LEU A 1076 -61.02 -3.69 0.52
N TRP A 1077 -60.48 -4.89 0.42
CA TRP A 1077 -60.04 -5.46 -0.85
C TRP A 1077 -61.21 -6.06 -1.65
N SER A 1078 -61.29 -5.72 -2.93
CA SER A 1078 -62.22 -6.34 -3.89
C SER A 1078 -61.45 -7.18 -4.91
N SER A 1079 -61.57 -8.51 -4.81
CA SER A 1079 -60.99 -9.43 -5.79
C SER A 1079 -61.64 -9.34 -7.17
N ILE A 1080 -62.86 -8.79 -7.27
CA ILE A 1080 -63.58 -8.62 -8.55
C ILE A 1080 -63.03 -7.41 -9.31
N SER A 1081 -62.92 -6.26 -8.64
CA SER A 1081 -62.47 -5.02 -9.28
C SER A 1081 -60.96 -4.80 -9.16
N GLN A 1082 -60.24 -5.68 -8.45
CA GLN A 1082 -58.80 -5.60 -8.19
C GLN A 1082 -58.38 -4.27 -7.55
N LYS A 1083 -59.24 -3.75 -6.68
CA LYS A 1083 -59.15 -2.41 -6.09
C LYS A 1083 -59.34 -2.47 -4.59
N PHE A 1084 -58.68 -1.56 -3.89
CA PHE A 1084 -58.98 -1.25 -2.50
C PHE A 1084 -59.97 -0.11 -2.41
N TYR A 1085 -60.96 -0.25 -1.53
CA TYR A 1085 -61.98 0.76 -1.30
C TYR A 1085 -61.95 1.20 0.15
N ARG A 1086 -62.09 2.51 0.36
CA ARG A 1086 -62.28 3.06 1.70
C ARG A 1086 -63.27 4.21 1.64
N ARG A 1087 -64.17 4.24 2.61
CA ARG A 1087 -65.16 5.29 2.76
C ARG A 1087 -64.93 6.04 4.06
N GLU A 1088 -64.76 7.36 3.98
CA GLU A 1088 -64.59 8.21 5.16
C GLU A 1088 -65.74 9.20 5.34
N PHE A 1089 -65.99 9.58 6.59
CA PHE A 1089 -66.87 10.67 6.95
C PHE A 1089 -66.09 11.99 6.93
N ARG A 1090 -66.54 12.96 6.13
CA ARG A 1090 -65.99 14.31 6.10
C ARG A 1090 -67.01 15.29 6.68
N THR A 1091 -66.62 16.00 7.74
CA THR A 1091 -67.43 17.09 8.32
C THR A 1091 -67.09 18.41 7.65
N PHE A 1092 -68.09 19.08 7.11
CA PHE A 1092 -67.98 20.42 6.54
C PHE A 1092 -68.56 21.47 7.51
N PRO A 1093 -68.11 22.74 7.42
CA PRO A 1093 -68.81 23.84 8.07
C PRO A 1093 -70.29 23.79 7.67
N PRO A 1094 -71.24 23.99 8.60
CA PRO A 1094 -72.64 23.82 8.29
C PRO A 1094 -73.07 24.85 7.25
N SER A 1095 -73.74 24.38 6.20
CA SER A 1095 -74.37 25.22 5.17
C SER A 1095 -75.43 26.17 5.75
N ASN A 1096 -75.92 25.89 6.96
CA ASN A 1096 -76.75 26.76 7.78
C ASN A 1096 -76.12 27.00 9.18
N PRO A 1097 -75.82 28.25 9.58
CA PRO A 1097 -75.21 28.56 10.89
C PRO A 1097 -76.02 28.13 12.12
N LEU A 1098 -77.29 27.74 11.95
CA LEU A 1098 -78.19 27.29 13.02
C LEU A 1098 -78.27 25.75 13.15
N THR A 1099 -77.55 24.98 12.33
CA THR A 1099 -77.48 23.50 12.40
C THR A 1099 -76.06 23.03 12.69
N GLY A 1100 -75.92 21.79 13.18
CA GLY A 1100 -74.61 21.14 13.35
C GLY A 1100 -73.88 20.90 12.01
N PRO A 1101 -72.60 20.50 12.03
CA PRO A 1101 -71.76 20.35 10.83
C PRO A 1101 -72.37 19.39 9.81
N ASP A 1102 -72.27 19.74 8.52
CA ASP A 1102 -72.71 18.88 7.42
C ASP A 1102 -71.75 17.69 7.29
N GLN A 1103 -72.27 16.50 7.00
CA GLN A 1103 -71.47 15.28 6.87
C GLN A 1103 -71.67 14.68 5.48
N GLU A 1104 -70.58 14.48 4.73
CA GLU A 1104 -70.61 13.73 3.47
C GLU A 1104 -69.63 12.55 3.51
N PHE A 1105 -69.92 11.56 2.67
CA PHE A 1105 -69.03 10.42 2.46
C PHE A 1105 -68.09 10.70 1.29
N GLU A 1106 -66.79 10.48 1.51
CA GLU A 1106 -65.78 10.49 0.46
C GLU A 1106 -65.31 9.04 0.22
N ASP A 1107 -65.40 8.60 -1.04
CA ASP A 1107 -64.96 7.26 -1.48
C ASP A 1107 -63.56 7.35 -2.07
N PHE A 1108 -62.64 6.59 -1.49
CA PHE A 1108 -61.26 6.43 -1.96
C PHE A 1108 -61.10 5.07 -2.61
N GLU A 1109 -60.37 5.05 -3.72
CA GLU A 1109 -60.08 3.84 -4.49
C GLU A 1109 -58.58 3.79 -4.81
N LEU A 1110 -57.95 2.63 -4.60
CA LEU A 1110 -56.60 2.34 -5.09
C LEU A 1110 -56.65 1.16 -6.06
N ASP A 1111 -56.15 1.37 -7.27
CA ASP A 1111 -56.11 0.40 -8.35
C ASP A 1111 -54.78 -0.36 -8.34
N ARG A 1112 -54.86 -1.69 -8.22
CA ARG A 1112 -53.71 -2.61 -8.21
C ARG A 1112 -52.83 -2.53 -9.46
N THR A 1113 -53.24 -1.86 -10.53
CA THR A 1113 -52.41 -1.74 -11.74
C THR A 1113 -51.55 -0.48 -11.75
N VAL A 1114 -51.97 0.60 -11.08
CA VAL A 1114 -51.34 1.91 -11.19
C VAL A 1114 -50.85 2.47 -9.85
N ASP A 1115 -51.55 2.21 -8.75
CA ASP A 1115 -51.31 2.83 -7.43
C ASP A 1115 -50.34 2.01 -6.56
N ARG A 1116 -49.31 1.43 -7.18
CA ARG A 1116 -48.36 0.51 -6.52
C ARG A 1116 -47.68 1.08 -5.28
N TYR A 1117 -47.29 2.36 -5.32
CA TYR A 1117 -46.54 2.97 -4.23
C TYR A 1117 -47.46 3.19 -3.04
N GLU A 1118 -48.68 3.66 -3.28
CA GLU A 1118 -49.74 3.80 -2.26
C GLU A 1118 -50.11 2.43 -1.67
N ILE A 1119 -50.25 1.40 -2.51
CA ILE A 1119 -50.58 0.04 -2.08
C ILE A 1119 -49.47 -0.53 -1.20
N PHE A 1120 -48.21 -0.56 -1.66
CA PHE A 1120 -47.10 -1.12 -0.87
C PHE A 1120 -46.86 -0.33 0.42
N SER A 1121 -47.00 0.99 0.39
CA SER A 1121 -46.74 1.80 1.58
C SER A 1121 -47.85 1.71 2.63
N HIS A 1122 -49.13 1.69 2.25
CA HIS A 1122 -50.23 1.90 3.22
C HIS A 1122 -51.16 0.71 3.43
N VAL A 1123 -51.24 -0.22 2.49
CA VAL A 1123 -52.35 -1.20 2.46
C VAL A 1123 -51.88 -2.63 2.38
N ALA A 1124 -50.87 -2.93 1.54
CA ALA A 1124 -50.39 -4.28 1.35
C ALA A 1124 -49.54 -4.76 2.54
N GLU A 1125 -50.01 -5.81 3.19
CA GLU A 1125 -49.26 -6.53 4.21
C GLU A 1125 -48.19 -7.44 3.55
N SER A 1126 -46.94 -7.37 4.04
CA SER A 1126 -45.94 -8.35 3.63
C SER A 1126 -46.28 -9.73 4.19
N ARG A 1127 -46.17 -10.76 3.35
CA ARG A 1127 -46.25 -12.16 3.79
C ARG A 1127 -44.93 -12.68 4.39
N TYR A 1128 -43.83 -12.03 4.05
CA TYR A 1128 -42.48 -12.52 4.29
C TYR A 1128 -41.71 -11.60 5.22
N ARG A 1129 -40.73 -12.18 5.92
CA ARG A 1129 -39.76 -11.44 6.73
C ARG A 1129 -39.05 -10.38 5.88
N PRO A 1130 -38.51 -9.31 6.50
CA PRO A 1130 -37.75 -8.32 5.76
C PRO A 1130 -36.46 -8.93 5.20
N MET A 1131 -36.05 -8.50 4.02
CA MET A 1131 -34.85 -8.99 3.32
C MET A 1131 -33.60 -8.95 4.20
N GLY A 1132 -33.47 -7.92 5.05
CA GLY A 1132 -32.38 -7.76 5.99
C GLY A 1132 -32.36 -8.74 7.17
N ALA A 1133 -33.34 -9.63 7.30
CA ALA A 1133 -33.40 -10.63 8.37
C ALA A 1133 -33.43 -12.07 7.84
N VAL A 1134 -33.37 -12.28 6.51
CA VAL A 1134 -33.48 -13.61 5.90
C VAL A 1134 -32.61 -13.75 4.67
N VAL A 1135 -32.29 -15.00 4.35
CA VAL A 1135 -31.68 -15.37 3.08
C VAL A 1135 -32.69 -15.18 1.95
N ILE A 1136 -32.27 -14.55 0.86
CA ILE A 1136 -33.05 -14.42 -0.37
C ILE A 1136 -32.36 -15.09 -1.55
N LYS A 1137 -33.14 -15.47 -2.57
CA LYS A 1137 -32.66 -16.08 -3.81
C LYS A 1137 -33.34 -15.41 -4.98
N LEU A 1138 -32.59 -15.08 -6.04
CA LEU A 1138 -33.15 -14.51 -7.26
C LEU A 1138 -32.92 -15.44 -8.45
N PRO A 1139 -33.87 -15.51 -9.40
CA PRO A 1139 -33.69 -16.32 -10.60
C PRO A 1139 -32.71 -15.69 -11.59
N SER A 1140 -32.58 -14.36 -11.60
CA SER A 1140 -31.78 -13.61 -12.57
C SER A 1140 -30.33 -13.38 -12.14
N ILE A 1141 -30.00 -13.57 -10.86
CA ILE A 1141 -28.68 -13.31 -10.31
C ILE A 1141 -28.41 -14.17 -9.07
N SER A 1142 -27.16 -14.61 -8.91
CA SER A 1142 -26.72 -15.24 -7.66
C SER A 1142 -26.57 -14.18 -6.57
N VAL A 1143 -27.30 -14.35 -5.46
CA VAL A 1143 -27.23 -13.46 -4.30
C VAL A 1143 -26.27 -14.03 -3.26
N SER A 1144 -25.25 -13.27 -2.90
CA SER A 1144 -24.36 -13.61 -1.78
C SER A 1144 -25.05 -13.20 -0.48
N ASN A 1145 -25.59 -14.16 0.27
CA ASN A 1145 -26.24 -13.90 1.55
C ASN A 1145 -25.21 -14.07 2.67
N ILE A 1146 -24.96 -13.01 3.43
CA ILE A 1146 -23.95 -12.96 4.48
C ILE A 1146 -24.65 -12.56 5.78
N GLN A 1147 -24.54 -13.42 6.80
CA GLN A 1147 -25.08 -13.13 8.11
C GLN A 1147 -24.12 -12.23 8.90
N LEU A 1148 -24.62 -11.13 9.43
CA LEU A 1148 -23.87 -10.14 10.20
C LEU A 1148 -23.72 -10.58 11.66
N ASN A 1149 -22.90 -11.61 11.90
CA ASN A 1149 -22.72 -12.21 13.22
C ASN A 1149 -22.17 -11.24 14.28
N GLU A 1150 -21.55 -10.14 13.85
CA GLU A 1150 -21.05 -9.07 14.71
C GLU A 1150 -22.15 -8.15 15.27
N PHE A 1151 -23.35 -8.16 14.69
CA PHE A 1151 -24.51 -7.39 15.12
C PHE A 1151 -25.54 -8.34 15.74
N MET A 1152 -25.88 -8.11 17.02
CA MET A 1152 -26.80 -8.97 17.76
C MET A 1152 -28.24 -8.42 17.67
N ALA A 1153 -29.09 -8.75 18.65
CA ALA A 1153 -30.48 -8.31 18.74
C ALA A 1153 -30.67 -6.93 19.39
N GLY A 1154 -29.58 -6.17 19.59
CA GLY A 1154 -29.63 -4.88 20.27
C GLY A 1154 -30.26 -3.79 19.40
N GLU A 1155 -30.89 -2.81 20.04
CA GLU A 1155 -31.44 -1.63 19.36
C GLU A 1155 -30.37 -0.86 18.54
N PHE A 1156 -29.10 -0.90 18.96
CA PHE A 1156 -27.96 -0.27 18.29
C PHE A 1156 -27.44 -1.07 17.08
N ASP A 1157 -27.86 -2.33 16.94
CA ASP A 1157 -27.28 -3.26 15.98
C ASP A 1157 -27.86 -3.10 14.58
N HIS A 1158 -29.07 -2.51 14.45
CA HIS A 1158 -29.66 -2.19 13.14
C HIS A 1158 -28.81 -1.23 12.31
N SER A 1159 -28.06 -0.34 12.98
CA SER A 1159 -27.14 0.62 12.35
C SER A 1159 -25.73 0.48 12.95
N GLY A 1160 -25.39 -0.71 13.44
CA GLY A 1160 -24.15 -0.97 14.17
C GLY A 1160 -22.89 -0.72 13.33
N GLN A 1161 -22.96 -0.91 12.01
CA GLN A 1161 -21.90 -0.61 11.05
C GLN A 1161 -21.57 0.88 10.93
N PHE A 1162 -22.42 1.78 11.44
CA PHE A 1162 -22.16 3.23 11.53
C PHE A 1162 -21.97 3.67 12.98
N ASN A 1163 -22.77 3.14 13.89
CA ASN A 1163 -22.82 3.60 15.28
C ASN A 1163 -21.78 2.96 16.21
N ARG A 1164 -21.10 1.89 15.77
CA ARG A 1164 -20.01 1.27 16.54
C ARG A 1164 -18.65 1.70 15.98
N PRO A 1165 -17.62 1.86 16.82
CA PRO A 1165 -16.27 2.24 16.38
C PRO A 1165 -15.68 1.30 15.31
N LEU A 1166 -14.79 1.83 14.46
CA LEU A 1166 -14.12 1.07 13.39
C LEU A 1166 -13.39 -0.18 13.92
N ILE A 1167 -12.74 -0.12 15.08
CA ILE A 1167 -12.03 -1.27 15.68
C ILE A 1167 -12.93 -2.53 15.81
N TYR A 1168 -14.24 -2.36 15.97
CA TYR A 1168 -15.22 -3.44 16.09
C TYR A 1168 -15.99 -3.72 14.79
N THR A 1169 -15.90 -2.84 13.80
CA THR A 1169 -16.64 -2.94 12.53
C THR A 1169 -15.73 -3.05 11.31
N GLN A 1170 -14.41 -3.08 11.47
CA GLN A 1170 -13.46 -3.13 10.36
C GLN A 1170 -13.68 -4.33 9.45
N ASN A 1171 -14.14 -5.47 9.97
CA ASN A 1171 -14.45 -6.65 9.15
C ASN A 1171 -15.61 -6.38 8.20
N TYR A 1172 -16.67 -5.70 8.67
CA TYR A 1172 -17.79 -5.30 7.81
C TYR A 1172 -17.29 -4.46 6.63
N TRP A 1173 -16.49 -3.43 6.93
CA TRP A 1173 -15.99 -2.49 5.92
C TRP A 1173 -14.94 -3.11 5.00
N ARG A 1174 -14.02 -3.92 5.53
CA ARG A 1174 -12.94 -4.56 4.78
C ARG A 1174 -13.46 -5.71 3.91
N GLU A 1175 -14.20 -6.64 4.51
CA GLU A 1175 -14.57 -7.89 3.85
C GLU A 1175 -15.77 -7.74 2.91
N TYR A 1176 -16.74 -6.88 3.27
CA TYR A 1176 -18.00 -6.80 2.53
C TYR A 1176 -18.12 -5.55 1.65
N ILE A 1177 -17.42 -4.47 1.97
CA ILE A 1177 -17.48 -3.21 1.20
C ILE A 1177 -16.22 -3.03 0.35
N LEU A 1178 -15.03 -2.95 0.97
CA LEU A 1178 -13.78 -2.65 0.28
C LEU A 1178 -13.40 -3.71 -0.76
N LYS A 1179 -13.53 -5.00 -0.44
CA LYS A 1179 -13.29 -6.08 -1.41
C LYS A 1179 -14.18 -5.98 -2.64
N GLU A 1180 -15.44 -5.53 -2.49
CA GLU A 1180 -16.30 -5.34 -3.65
C GLU A 1180 -15.96 -4.07 -4.44
N LEU A 1181 -15.25 -3.11 -3.85
CA LEU A 1181 -14.73 -1.95 -4.56
C LEU A 1181 -13.45 -2.29 -5.34
N GLN A 1182 -12.58 -3.15 -4.81
CA GLN A 1182 -11.29 -3.53 -5.41
C GLN A 1182 -11.34 -4.74 -6.37
N ARG A 1183 -12.53 -5.32 -6.58
CA ARG A 1183 -12.77 -6.44 -7.49
C ARG A 1183 -12.77 -6.00 -8.95
#